data_AF-A0A8H5MGL2-F1
#
_entry.id   AF-A0A8H5MGL2-F1
#
_cell.length_a   1.000
_cell.length_b   1.000
_cell.length_c   1.000
_cell.angle_alpha   90.00
_cell.angle_beta   90.00
_cell.angle_gamma   90.00
#
_symmetry.space_group_name_H-M   'P 1'
#
loop_
_entity.id
_entity.type
_entity.pdbx_description
1 polymer ?
#
loop_
_entity_poly.entity_id
_entity_poly.type
_entity_poly.pdbx_seq_one_letter_code
_entity_poly.pdbx_strand_id
1 'polypeptide(L)'
;MMTRSNLLVRLLETHPQIMSKQYPFMISFQRGPESQWPAELKEAILEASGMTKEEAERVYAHLTYQTGLDGLQKGKISVIKEHTVYMLDSKMYTDFFRTKIPPPVIVDRKLDVIGDEVALDLPSPPFPNPTVLPDRLVATMLPIIVIRHPMFTFPSFARATSTFGQTALDTDFEFFATFRWQRMIYDFYRAYYDKVGSEGKESWPVVVDGDKLVEDTQGQMKQLCALIGLTESEIQYSWDSSARPRDRVVDAFVGDFNQSTGVIKGPASSRIPDLDEQVKKWAAEWNEEIAQKMKETVESSMEDYEYLFKRSSTAPAPAFNFIPLSIVISTNGAKCISFPRIGSAHQDLSLLSSTDQIQLIYTPVGNAPAGRPESQWPDELKETAFKGSGMTKEEGEEQFAHFTYQAALDNIEKLFAEAQEKGKFCVVKEHTVYSFDAEFLKQYVDFGQRPRPAMVDRRLDVIGTDEIELQLPSPPFPNPTVLPDRLVATVTPVIIIRHPAYTFASYLRAAASYGGGVHSPEFELSGSLRWQRIIYDFYRAYYDKIDAQRKKAWPIVIDGDELVQDTRGQMKKFCELVGLSESEIQYSWESTGRPTDRLLNAFIGTIKESTGVIKGPNSLRDPNLDEQTKNWTEEWGEEIAGKLREAVTSSLDDYQYLRARCL
;
A
#
# COMPACT_ATOMS: atom_id res chain seq x y z
N MET A 1 -12.73 39.64 -3.01
CA MET A 1 -12.32 38.72 -1.92
C MET A 1 -11.24 37.78 -2.45
N MET A 2 -10.05 37.71 -1.85
CA MET A 2 -8.93 36.95 -2.45
C MET A 2 -9.12 35.43 -2.40
N THR A 3 -9.75 34.88 -1.36
CA THR A 3 -9.91 33.43 -1.15
C THR A 3 -11.37 32.98 -1.32
N ARG A 4 -11.68 32.32 -2.44
CA ARG A 4 -13.06 31.89 -2.79
C ARG A 4 -13.56 30.71 -1.95
N SER A 5 -12.68 29.79 -1.58
CA SER A 5 -13.01 28.66 -0.70
C SER A 5 -13.33 29.09 0.73
N ASN A 6 -12.59 30.06 1.29
CA ASN A 6 -12.92 30.63 2.61
C ASN A 6 -14.26 31.37 2.59
N LEU A 7 -14.58 32.08 1.49
CA LEU A 7 -15.90 32.68 1.31
C LEU A 7 -17.01 31.63 1.36
N LEU A 8 -16.88 30.56 0.59
CA LEU A 8 -17.90 29.50 0.55
C LEU A 8 -18.17 28.92 1.94
N VAL A 9 -17.09 28.56 2.65
CA VAL A 9 -17.19 27.94 3.98
C VAL A 9 -17.77 28.93 4.99
N ARG A 10 -17.44 30.21 4.88
CA ARG A 10 -18.06 31.25 5.71
C ARG A 10 -19.55 31.36 5.50
N LEU A 11 -20.02 31.32 4.26
CA LEU A 11 -21.44 31.35 3.96
C LEU A 11 -22.12 30.12 4.57
N LEU A 12 -21.54 28.92 4.39
CA LEU A 12 -22.07 27.69 4.99
C LEU A 12 -22.11 27.75 6.52
N GLU A 13 -21.08 28.29 7.17
CA GLU A 13 -21.00 28.46 8.64
C GLU A 13 -22.13 29.30 9.25
N THR A 14 -22.76 30.16 8.45
CA THR A 14 -23.88 30.97 8.94
C THR A 14 -25.19 30.18 9.04
N HIS A 15 -25.27 29.03 8.37
CA HIS A 15 -26.44 28.16 8.42
C HIS A 15 -26.52 27.48 9.81
N PRO A 16 -27.68 27.49 10.48
CA PRO A 16 -27.81 26.97 11.84
C PRO A 16 -27.55 25.47 11.96
N GLN A 17 -27.65 24.72 10.85
CA GLN A 17 -27.40 23.28 10.78
C GLN A 17 -25.96 22.91 10.40
N ILE A 18 -25.07 23.86 10.15
CA ILE A 18 -23.69 23.57 9.73
C ILE A 18 -22.76 23.71 10.92
N MET A 19 -21.86 22.73 11.06
CA MET A 19 -20.64 22.89 11.84
C MET A 19 -19.46 22.78 10.89
N SER A 20 -18.55 23.75 10.92
CA SER A 20 -17.36 23.71 10.09
C SER A 20 -16.11 23.32 10.89
N LYS A 21 -15.21 22.60 10.23
CA LYS A 21 -13.82 22.48 10.66
C LYS A 21 -12.93 22.89 9.50
N GLN A 22 -12.17 23.97 9.69
CA GLN A 22 -11.23 24.42 8.68
C GLN A 22 -9.84 23.86 8.95
N TYR A 23 -9.20 23.33 7.90
CA TYR A 23 -7.81 22.88 7.86
C TYR A 23 -7.45 21.83 8.92
N PRO A 24 -8.18 20.70 9.04
CA PRO A 24 -7.86 19.66 10.01
C PRO A 24 -6.46 19.06 9.82
N PHE A 25 -5.91 19.07 8.60
CA PHE A 25 -4.65 18.42 8.27
C PHE A 25 -3.53 19.39 7.88
N MET A 26 -3.83 20.64 7.50
CA MET A 26 -2.82 21.61 7.07
C MET A 26 -1.64 21.73 8.05
N ILE A 27 -1.90 21.93 9.34
CA ILE A 27 -0.80 22.12 10.30
C ILE A 27 0.00 20.82 10.50
N SER A 28 -0.67 19.67 10.50
CA SER A 28 -0.02 18.36 10.55
C SER A 28 0.87 18.13 9.33
N PHE A 29 0.36 18.46 8.15
CA PHE A 29 1.07 18.40 6.88
C PHE A 29 2.29 19.32 6.86
N GLN A 30 2.18 20.53 7.40
CA GLN A 30 3.20 21.58 7.30
C GLN A 30 4.24 21.57 8.42
N ARG A 31 3.82 21.31 9.66
CA ARG A 31 4.60 21.56 10.88
C ARG A 31 4.52 20.44 11.93
N GLY A 32 3.59 19.51 11.77
CA GLY A 32 3.42 18.39 12.70
C GLY A 32 4.57 17.37 12.65
N PRO A 33 4.60 16.41 13.60
CA PRO A 33 5.61 15.36 13.63
C PRO A 33 5.58 14.44 12.39
N GLU A 34 4.43 14.36 11.72
CA GLU A 34 4.22 13.61 10.47
C GLU A 34 4.28 14.52 9.23
N SER A 35 4.90 15.69 9.35
CA SER A 35 4.82 16.68 8.30
C SER A 35 5.49 16.21 7.01
N GLN A 36 4.76 16.40 5.92
CA GLN A 36 5.10 16.00 4.57
C GLN A 36 5.80 17.12 3.78
N TRP A 37 6.14 18.25 4.43
CA TRP A 37 6.95 19.29 3.83
C TRP A 37 8.45 19.00 3.93
N PRO A 38 9.24 19.43 2.92
CA PRO A 38 10.70 19.50 3.01
C PRO A 38 11.16 20.25 4.26
N ALA A 39 12.32 19.87 4.80
CA ALA A 39 12.86 20.45 6.02
C ALA A 39 13.15 21.95 5.86
N GLU A 40 13.62 22.35 4.69
CA GLU A 40 14.00 23.71 4.33
C GLU A 40 12.78 24.66 4.40
N LEU A 41 11.62 24.19 3.93
CA LEU A 41 10.37 24.97 3.99
C LEU A 41 9.84 25.10 5.42
N LYS A 42 10.02 24.05 6.24
CA LYS A 42 9.68 24.12 7.67
C LYS A 42 10.50 25.17 8.38
N GLU A 43 11.81 25.23 8.09
CA GLU A 43 12.73 26.21 8.66
C GLU A 43 12.40 27.64 8.23
N ALA A 44 12.17 27.87 6.93
CA ALA A 44 11.79 29.20 6.42
C ALA A 44 10.49 29.73 7.04
N ILE A 45 9.50 28.85 7.23
CA ILE A 45 8.22 29.22 7.84
C ILE A 45 8.34 29.40 9.34
N LEU A 46 9.18 28.61 10.00
CA LEU A 46 9.50 28.80 11.41
C LEU A 46 10.14 30.17 11.63
N GLU A 47 11.13 30.54 10.81
CA GLU A 47 11.78 31.86 10.84
C GLU A 47 10.77 32.98 10.60
N ALA A 48 9.93 32.87 9.56
CA ALA A 48 8.91 33.86 9.23
C ALA A 48 7.84 34.01 10.33
N SER A 49 7.58 32.94 11.10
CA SER A 49 6.65 32.96 12.24
C SER A 49 7.22 33.65 13.49
N GLY A 50 8.55 33.79 13.57
CA GLY A 50 9.25 34.35 14.73
C GLY A 50 9.30 33.44 15.96
N MET A 51 8.91 32.16 15.84
CA MET A 51 8.98 31.18 16.93
C MET A 51 10.37 30.55 17.01
N THR A 52 10.82 30.18 18.22
CA THR A 52 12.01 29.31 18.34
C THR A 52 11.68 27.87 17.97
N LYS A 53 12.71 27.05 17.71
CA LYS A 53 12.55 25.62 17.42
C LYS A 53 11.87 24.88 18.57
N GLU A 54 12.27 25.18 19.81
CA GLU A 54 11.70 24.57 21.01
C GLU A 54 10.23 24.96 21.22
N GLU A 55 9.87 26.21 20.92
CA GLU A 55 8.49 26.67 20.95
C GLU A 55 7.64 25.95 19.91
N ALA A 56 8.14 25.83 18.68
CA ALA A 56 7.46 25.12 17.60
C ALA A 56 7.30 23.63 17.89
N GLU A 57 8.34 22.94 18.37
CA GLU A 57 8.24 21.54 18.77
C GLU A 57 7.18 21.36 19.86
N ARG A 58 7.13 22.23 20.87
CA ARG A 58 6.10 22.18 21.92
C ARG A 58 4.70 22.41 21.37
N VAL A 59 4.52 23.37 20.47
CA VAL A 59 3.20 23.76 19.93
C VAL A 59 2.69 22.72 18.93
N TYR A 60 3.54 22.13 18.09
CA TYR A 60 3.11 21.28 16.98
C TYR A 60 3.25 19.77 17.24
N ALA A 61 3.96 19.34 18.30
CA ALA A 61 4.20 17.91 18.57
C ALA A 61 2.92 17.04 18.67
N HIS A 62 1.79 17.63 19.06
CA HIS A 62 0.53 16.92 19.22
C HIS A 62 -0.40 17.02 18.00
N LEU A 63 -0.02 17.76 16.96
CA LEU A 63 -0.85 18.01 15.78
C LEU A 63 -0.54 16.99 14.68
N THR A 64 -1.04 15.77 14.83
CA THR A 64 -0.94 14.68 13.86
C THR A 64 -2.16 14.62 12.94
N TYR A 65 -2.04 13.90 11.82
CA TYR A 65 -3.19 13.60 10.97
C TYR A 65 -4.30 12.88 11.73
N GLN A 66 -3.95 11.94 12.62
CA GLN A 66 -4.92 11.30 13.50
C GLN A 66 -5.67 12.32 14.37
N THR A 67 -4.99 13.30 14.98
CA THR A 67 -5.68 14.31 15.79
C THR A 67 -6.56 15.24 14.95
N GLY A 68 -6.16 15.52 13.70
CA GLY A 68 -6.99 16.22 12.72
C GLY A 68 -8.28 15.46 12.41
N LEU A 69 -8.17 14.15 12.19
CA LEU A 69 -9.30 13.26 11.94
C LEU A 69 -10.21 13.11 13.17
N ASP A 70 -9.63 12.87 14.36
CA ASP A 70 -10.37 12.70 15.61
C ASP A 70 -11.13 13.97 16.00
N GLY A 71 -10.63 15.14 15.58
CA GLY A 71 -11.26 16.44 15.79
C GLY A 71 -12.54 16.66 14.97
N LEU A 72 -12.89 15.75 14.06
CA LEU A 72 -14.13 15.76 13.29
C LEU A 72 -15.28 15.18 14.16
N GLN A 73 -15.76 15.95 15.13
CA GLN A 73 -16.73 15.51 16.15
C GLN A 73 -18.18 15.37 15.63
N LYS A 74 -18.98 14.56 16.37
CA LYS A 74 -20.41 14.26 16.14
C LYS A 74 -21.34 15.47 16.33
N GLY A 75 -22.26 15.64 15.38
CA GLY A 75 -23.45 16.51 15.48
C GLY A 75 -23.66 17.41 14.25
N LYS A 76 -24.91 17.54 13.77
CA LYS A 76 -25.32 18.38 12.61
C LYS A 76 -24.52 18.10 11.31
N ILE A 77 -24.76 18.84 10.22
CA ILE A 77 -24.05 18.64 8.93
C ILE A 77 -22.64 19.21 9.09
N SER A 78 -21.63 18.34 9.05
CA SER A 78 -20.22 18.72 9.18
C SER A 78 -19.62 19.13 7.84
N VAL A 79 -19.07 20.33 7.76
CA VAL A 79 -18.34 20.85 6.58
C VAL A 79 -16.85 20.91 6.90
N ILE A 80 -16.04 20.21 6.11
CA ILE A 80 -14.59 20.26 6.25
C ILE A 80 -14.03 21.11 5.11
N LYS A 81 -13.28 22.15 5.47
CA LYS A 81 -12.48 22.90 4.51
C LYS A 81 -11.09 22.34 4.54
N GLU A 82 -10.59 21.84 3.42
CA GLU A 82 -9.17 21.49 3.30
C GLU A 82 -8.62 21.81 1.90
N HIS A 83 -7.31 21.95 1.78
CA HIS A 83 -6.66 21.89 0.46
C HIS A 83 -6.40 20.44 0.08
N THR A 84 -6.78 20.06 -1.15
CA THR A 84 -6.64 18.69 -1.65
C THR A 84 -5.27 18.08 -1.37
N VAL A 85 -4.21 18.84 -1.65
CA VAL A 85 -2.81 18.48 -1.40
C VAL A 85 -2.61 17.90 0.01
N TYR A 86 -3.10 18.55 1.06
CA TYR A 86 -2.88 18.12 2.45
C TYR A 86 -3.60 16.83 2.81
N MET A 87 -4.50 16.35 1.96
CA MET A 87 -5.18 15.08 2.11
C MET A 87 -4.67 14.01 1.15
N LEU A 88 -3.79 14.32 0.19
CA LEU A 88 -3.35 13.32 -0.79
C LEU A 88 -2.50 12.24 -0.13
N ASP A 89 -2.59 11.03 -0.67
CA ASP A 89 -1.70 9.93 -0.32
C ASP A 89 -0.21 10.36 -0.49
N SER A 90 0.63 10.02 0.49
CA SER A 90 2.04 10.46 0.52
C SER A 90 2.86 9.92 -0.65
N LYS A 91 2.39 8.89 -1.36
CA LYS A 91 2.97 8.45 -2.62
C LYS A 91 2.92 9.54 -3.69
N MET A 92 1.85 10.35 -3.74
CA MET A 92 1.77 11.45 -4.71
C MET A 92 2.87 12.49 -4.48
N TYR A 93 3.17 12.76 -3.21
CA TYR A 93 4.30 13.59 -2.80
C TYR A 93 5.64 12.94 -3.13
N THR A 94 5.79 11.67 -2.76
CA THR A 94 7.03 10.91 -2.98
C THR A 94 7.37 10.80 -4.46
N ASP A 95 6.37 10.55 -5.31
CA ASP A 95 6.54 10.44 -6.76
C ASP A 95 6.90 11.80 -7.38
N PHE A 96 6.26 12.88 -6.93
CA PHE A 96 6.48 14.21 -7.48
C PHE A 96 7.86 14.77 -7.08
N PHE A 97 8.16 14.77 -5.78
CA PHE A 97 9.41 15.32 -5.25
C PHE A 97 10.59 14.35 -5.33
N ARG A 98 10.33 13.06 -5.64
CA ARG A 98 11.33 11.97 -5.59
C ARG A 98 12.00 11.81 -4.23
N THR A 99 11.31 12.26 -3.19
CA THR A 99 11.77 12.22 -1.80
C THR A 99 10.89 11.28 -1.03
N LYS A 100 11.48 10.27 -0.38
CA LYS A 100 10.72 9.30 0.41
C LYS A 100 10.22 9.97 1.69
N ILE A 101 8.93 10.28 1.73
CA ILE A 101 8.27 10.84 2.90
C ILE A 101 7.39 9.75 3.51
N PRO A 102 7.58 9.40 4.81
CA PRO A 102 6.73 8.42 5.47
C PRO A 102 5.26 8.82 5.39
N PRO A 103 4.34 7.90 5.06
CA PRO A 103 2.91 8.19 5.08
C PRO A 103 2.45 8.58 6.50
N PRO A 104 1.54 9.55 6.63
CA PRO A 104 0.93 9.85 7.92
C PRO A 104 0.11 8.65 8.42
N VAL A 105 0.04 8.46 9.74
CA VAL A 105 -0.71 7.35 10.33
C VAL A 105 -2.14 7.82 10.62
N ILE A 106 -3.10 7.20 9.94
CA ILE A 106 -4.53 7.45 10.16
C ILE A 106 -5.25 6.12 10.43
N VAL A 107 -5.99 6.10 11.52
CA VAL A 107 -6.85 5.00 11.96
C VAL A 107 -8.28 5.51 11.98
N ASP A 108 -9.15 4.82 11.23
CA ASP A 108 -10.57 5.08 11.27
C ASP A 108 -11.18 4.56 12.58
N ARG A 109 -11.43 5.48 13.51
CA ARG A 109 -12.07 5.17 14.79
C ARG A 109 -13.61 5.18 14.69
N LYS A 110 -14.17 5.35 13.48
CA LYS A 110 -15.62 5.39 13.22
C LYS A 110 -16.36 6.41 14.11
N LEU A 111 -15.72 7.54 14.41
CA LEU A 111 -16.26 8.54 15.36
C LEU A 111 -17.52 9.25 14.84
N ASP A 112 -17.86 9.12 13.57
CA ASP A 112 -19.09 9.62 12.95
C ASP A 112 -20.26 8.61 13.04
N VAL A 113 -19.99 7.33 13.34
CA VAL A 113 -21.01 6.29 13.48
C VAL A 113 -21.66 6.36 14.87
N ILE A 114 -22.99 6.43 14.93
CA ILE A 114 -23.79 6.52 16.17
C ILE A 114 -24.63 5.24 16.32
N GLY A 115 -24.36 4.43 17.35
CA GLY A 115 -25.10 3.20 17.66
C GLY A 115 -24.21 1.94 17.70
N ASP A 116 -24.84 0.76 17.79
CA ASP A 116 -24.15 -0.52 17.62
C ASP A 116 -23.51 -0.61 16.23
N GLU A 117 -22.42 -1.38 16.09
CA GLU A 117 -21.70 -1.60 14.83
C GLU A 117 -22.60 -2.23 13.75
N VAL A 118 -23.44 -1.41 13.13
CA VAL A 118 -24.02 -1.74 11.84
C VAL A 118 -22.84 -1.70 10.87
N ALA A 119 -22.44 -2.87 10.37
CA ALA A 119 -21.53 -2.95 9.25
C ALA A 119 -22.11 -2.11 8.12
N LEU A 120 -21.52 -0.93 7.89
CA LEU A 120 -21.82 -0.12 6.73
C LEU A 120 -21.17 -0.84 5.55
N ASP A 121 -21.95 -1.66 4.87
CA ASP A 121 -21.61 -2.30 3.60
C ASP A 121 -21.52 -1.20 2.52
N LEU A 122 -20.46 -0.40 2.59
CA LEU A 122 -20.17 0.65 1.62
C LEU A 122 -19.40 0.01 0.48
N PRO A 123 -19.92 0.05 -0.75
CA PRO A 123 -19.23 -0.50 -1.90
C PRO A 123 -17.87 0.18 -2.03
N SER A 124 -16.79 -0.59 -2.19
CA SER A 124 -15.48 0.05 -2.29
C SER A 124 -15.41 0.94 -3.56
N PRO A 125 -14.57 1.98 -3.60
CA PRO A 125 -14.42 2.83 -4.79
C PRO A 125 -13.64 2.14 -5.92
N PRO A 126 -14.08 2.22 -7.19
CA PRO A 126 -13.47 1.49 -8.32
C PRO A 126 -12.03 1.90 -8.63
N PHE A 127 -11.60 3.05 -8.14
CA PHE A 127 -10.22 3.52 -8.17
C PHE A 127 -9.69 3.62 -6.74
N PRO A 128 -8.37 3.44 -6.52
CA PRO A 128 -7.78 3.67 -5.21
C PRO A 128 -8.10 5.08 -4.73
N ASN A 129 -8.48 5.20 -3.46
CA ASN A 129 -8.69 6.48 -2.80
C ASN A 129 -7.41 7.31 -2.87
N PRO A 130 -7.42 8.48 -3.55
CA PRO A 130 -6.22 9.29 -3.72
C PRO A 130 -5.84 10.07 -2.46
N THR A 131 -6.56 9.85 -1.34
CA THR A 131 -6.38 10.56 -0.09
C THR A 131 -5.92 9.65 1.04
N VAL A 132 -5.30 10.23 2.07
CA VAL A 132 -4.96 9.52 3.32
C VAL A 132 -6.17 9.22 4.19
N LEU A 133 -7.36 9.72 3.84
CA LEU A 133 -8.57 9.48 4.61
C LEU A 133 -9.02 8.02 4.45
N PRO A 134 -9.60 7.39 5.49
CA PRO A 134 -10.14 6.04 5.36
C PRO A 134 -11.26 5.96 4.32
N ASP A 135 -11.28 4.87 3.53
CA ASP A 135 -12.27 4.67 2.46
C ASP A 135 -13.71 4.79 2.93
N ARG A 136 -14.01 4.26 4.14
CA ARG A 136 -15.34 4.38 4.76
C ARG A 136 -15.74 5.85 4.91
N LEU A 137 -14.82 6.70 5.39
CA LEU A 137 -15.10 8.11 5.61
C LEU A 137 -15.30 8.84 4.27
N VAL A 138 -14.41 8.59 3.30
CA VAL A 138 -14.51 9.13 1.93
C VAL A 138 -15.84 8.74 1.28
N ALA A 139 -16.29 7.50 1.44
CA ALA A 139 -17.56 7.01 0.93
C ALA A 139 -18.81 7.70 1.55
N THR A 140 -18.66 8.30 2.74
CA THR A 140 -19.72 9.09 3.42
C THR A 140 -19.66 10.59 3.13
N MET A 141 -18.57 11.07 2.51
CA MET A 141 -18.36 12.50 2.27
C MET A 141 -18.97 12.98 0.96
N LEU A 142 -19.38 14.25 0.97
CA LEU A 142 -19.79 15.01 -0.22
C LEU A 142 -18.64 15.94 -0.63
N PRO A 143 -17.95 15.68 -1.75
CA PRO A 143 -16.91 16.59 -2.25
C PRO A 143 -17.50 17.84 -2.92
N ILE A 144 -17.18 19.01 -2.37
CA ILE A 144 -17.39 20.32 -3.01
C ILE A 144 -16.03 20.87 -3.44
N ILE A 145 -15.80 20.93 -4.75
CA ILE A 145 -14.53 21.37 -5.34
C ILE A 145 -14.69 22.80 -5.81
N VAL A 146 -14.02 23.74 -5.14
CA VAL A 146 -14.00 25.15 -5.54
C VAL A 146 -12.82 25.40 -6.49
N ILE A 147 -13.10 25.86 -7.70
CA ILE A 147 -12.10 26.21 -8.70
C ILE A 147 -12.07 27.71 -8.96
N ARG A 148 -10.96 28.21 -9.48
CA ARG A 148 -10.78 29.59 -9.92
C ARG A 148 -9.73 29.62 -11.01
N HIS A 149 -9.91 30.46 -12.03
CA HIS A 149 -9.01 30.49 -13.19
C HIS A 149 -7.52 30.55 -12.79
N PRO A 150 -6.63 29.69 -13.33
CA PRO A 150 -5.21 29.62 -12.96
C PRO A 150 -4.50 30.98 -12.96
N MET A 151 -4.77 31.82 -13.95
CA MET A 151 -4.23 33.20 -14.08
C MET A 151 -4.54 34.12 -12.89
N PHE A 152 -5.53 33.81 -12.07
CA PHE A 152 -5.81 34.56 -10.84
C PHE A 152 -5.35 33.81 -9.59
N THR A 153 -5.43 32.49 -9.62
CA THR A 153 -5.07 31.62 -8.49
C THR A 153 -3.56 31.63 -8.24
N PHE A 154 -2.74 31.45 -9.28
CA PHE A 154 -1.30 31.26 -9.11
C PHE A 154 -0.53 32.53 -8.72
N PRO A 155 -0.80 33.71 -9.31
CA PRO A 155 -0.19 34.95 -8.82
C PRO A 155 -0.64 35.29 -7.39
N SER A 156 -1.87 34.95 -7.03
CA SER A 156 -2.35 35.12 -5.65
C SER A 156 -1.60 34.21 -4.67
N PHE A 157 -1.32 32.97 -5.07
CA PHE A 157 -0.53 32.05 -4.28
C PHE A 157 0.93 32.53 -4.16
N ALA A 158 1.56 32.92 -5.27
CA ALA A 158 2.93 33.47 -5.30
C ALA A 158 3.11 34.68 -4.38
N ARG A 159 2.13 35.61 -4.35
CA ARG A 159 2.15 36.73 -3.40
C ARG A 159 2.11 36.25 -1.95
N ALA A 160 1.23 35.30 -1.62
CA ALA A 160 1.11 34.80 -0.26
C ALA A 160 2.38 34.07 0.19
N THR A 161 2.97 33.23 -0.67
CA THR A 161 4.17 32.45 -0.32
C THR A 161 5.45 33.28 -0.28
N SER A 162 5.52 34.40 -1.02
CA SER A 162 6.64 35.35 -0.94
C SER A 162 6.85 35.93 0.46
N THR A 163 5.82 35.92 1.31
CA THR A 163 5.93 36.41 2.70
C THR A 163 6.85 35.57 3.57
N PHE A 164 7.15 34.34 3.16
CA PHE A 164 8.11 33.43 3.79
C PHE A 164 9.17 32.94 2.79
N GLY A 165 9.47 33.77 1.78
CA GLY A 165 10.67 33.63 0.94
C GLY A 165 10.54 32.76 -0.31
N GLN A 166 9.35 32.22 -0.61
CA GLN A 166 9.15 31.41 -1.81
C GLN A 166 8.82 32.24 -3.07
N THR A 167 9.07 31.64 -4.22
CA THR A 167 8.81 32.16 -5.56
C THR A 167 8.15 31.10 -6.44
N ALA A 168 7.77 31.47 -7.66
CA ALA A 168 7.25 30.50 -8.63
C ALA A 168 8.30 29.50 -9.14
N LEU A 169 9.59 29.76 -8.88
CA LEU A 169 10.70 28.92 -9.32
C LEU A 169 10.95 27.73 -8.38
N ASP A 170 10.41 27.78 -7.17
CA ASP A 170 10.55 26.68 -6.22
C ASP A 170 9.81 25.44 -6.71
N THR A 171 10.45 24.28 -6.55
CA THR A 171 9.93 23.00 -7.08
C THR A 171 8.54 22.61 -6.55
N ASP A 172 8.18 23.08 -5.37
CA ASP A 172 6.89 22.83 -4.75
C ASP A 172 5.79 23.78 -5.24
N PHE A 173 6.14 24.92 -5.85
CA PHE A 173 5.16 25.85 -6.40
C PHE A 173 4.22 25.14 -7.38
N GLU A 174 4.78 24.38 -8.32
CA GLU A 174 4.02 23.62 -9.33
C GLU A 174 3.14 22.51 -8.70
N PHE A 175 3.61 21.91 -7.61
CA PHE A 175 2.83 20.91 -6.87
C PHE A 175 1.57 21.53 -6.25
N PHE A 176 1.66 22.75 -5.72
CA PHE A 176 0.52 23.47 -5.13
C PHE A 176 -0.33 24.21 -6.20
N ALA A 177 0.32 24.66 -7.27
CA ALA A 177 -0.27 25.44 -8.36
C ALA A 177 -0.71 24.55 -9.53
N THR A 178 -1.62 23.61 -9.25
CA THR A 178 -2.23 22.74 -10.27
C THR A 178 -3.68 22.39 -9.92
N PHE A 179 -4.46 22.02 -10.93
CA PHE A 179 -5.81 21.46 -10.79
C PHE A 179 -5.86 19.92 -10.91
N ARG A 180 -4.72 19.29 -11.19
CA ARG A 180 -4.60 17.84 -11.35
C ARG A 180 -5.13 17.06 -10.16
N TRP A 181 -4.85 17.53 -8.95
CA TRP A 181 -5.27 16.86 -7.72
C TRP A 181 -6.79 16.93 -7.52
N GLN A 182 -7.39 18.07 -7.83
CA GLN A 182 -8.83 18.28 -7.77
C GLN A 182 -9.54 17.43 -8.82
N ARG A 183 -8.99 17.34 -10.04
CA ARG A 183 -9.49 16.44 -11.08
C ARG A 183 -9.41 14.98 -10.65
N MET A 184 -8.29 14.56 -10.05
CA MET A 184 -8.13 13.20 -9.54
C MET A 184 -9.19 12.84 -8.50
N ILE A 185 -9.44 13.73 -7.53
CA ILE A 185 -10.54 13.54 -6.56
C ILE A 185 -11.89 13.51 -7.28
N TYR A 186 -12.13 14.40 -8.24
CA TYR A 186 -13.37 14.43 -9.00
C TYR A 186 -13.62 13.10 -9.73
N ASP A 187 -12.63 12.60 -10.46
CA ASP A 187 -12.72 11.38 -11.25
C ASP A 187 -12.87 10.14 -10.35
N PHE A 188 -12.17 10.10 -9.21
CA PHE A 188 -12.35 9.08 -8.18
C PHE A 188 -13.81 9.01 -7.70
N TYR A 189 -14.38 10.14 -7.26
CA TYR A 189 -15.75 10.17 -6.76
C TYR A 189 -16.77 9.94 -7.86
N ARG A 190 -16.50 10.38 -9.09
CA ARG A 190 -17.35 10.10 -10.25
C ARG A 190 -17.50 8.61 -10.48
N ALA A 191 -16.38 7.91 -10.57
CA ALA A 191 -16.39 6.47 -10.76
C ALA A 191 -17.03 5.75 -9.57
N TYR A 192 -16.79 6.22 -8.34
CA TYR A 192 -17.50 5.74 -7.16
C TYR A 192 -19.03 5.88 -7.34
N TYR A 193 -19.53 7.07 -7.71
CA TYR A 193 -20.96 7.28 -7.90
C TYR A 193 -21.56 6.48 -9.06
N ASP A 194 -20.81 6.30 -10.15
CA ASP A 194 -21.23 5.45 -11.27
C ASP A 194 -21.36 3.98 -10.83
N LYS A 195 -20.49 3.53 -9.91
CA LYS A 195 -20.52 2.17 -9.37
C LYS A 195 -21.69 1.95 -8.40
N VAL A 196 -21.94 2.89 -7.47
CA VAL A 196 -22.97 2.72 -6.43
C VAL A 196 -24.39 3.02 -6.90
N GLY A 197 -24.55 3.45 -8.14
CA GLY A 197 -25.79 3.99 -8.68
C GLY A 197 -25.79 5.51 -8.62
N SER A 198 -26.07 6.13 -9.78
CA SER A 198 -26.07 7.57 -9.95
C SER A 198 -27.37 8.25 -9.55
N GLU A 199 -28.41 7.50 -9.15
CA GLU A 199 -29.74 8.03 -8.84
C GLU A 199 -29.66 9.06 -7.69
N GLY A 200 -29.95 10.32 -8.02
CA GLY A 200 -29.86 11.46 -7.10
C GLY A 200 -28.44 12.00 -6.85
N LYS A 201 -27.41 11.46 -7.53
CA LYS A 201 -25.99 11.85 -7.43
C LYS A 201 -25.39 12.29 -8.77
N GLU A 202 -26.22 12.54 -9.78
CA GLU A 202 -25.80 12.96 -11.12
C GLU A 202 -25.00 14.28 -11.10
N SER A 203 -25.31 15.15 -10.13
CA SER A 203 -24.64 16.45 -9.94
C SER A 203 -23.45 16.45 -8.97
N TRP A 204 -23.06 15.29 -8.42
CA TRP A 204 -22.06 15.15 -7.35
C TRP A 204 -20.86 14.32 -7.79
N PRO A 205 -19.57 14.74 -7.77
CA PRO A 205 -19.06 15.86 -7.01
C PRO A 205 -19.53 17.21 -7.52
N VAL A 206 -19.76 18.12 -6.58
CA VAL A 206 -20.18 19.49 -6.91
C VAL A 206 -18.93 20.30 -7.23
N VAL A 207 -18.87 20.91 -8.41
CA VAL A 207 -17.83 21.87 -8.76
C VAL A 207 -18.40 23.28 -8.68
N VAL A 208 -17.77 24.15 -7.90
CA VAL A 208 -18.17 25.55 -7.73
C VAL A 208 -17.13 26.44 -8.39
N ASP A 209 -17.58 27.27 -9.34
CA ASP A 209 -16.79 28.38 -9.85
C ASP A 209 -16.73 29.49 -8.80
N GLY A 210 -15.53 29.71 -8.24
CA GLY A 210 -15.29 30.67 -7.17
C GLY A 210 -15.44 32.13 -7.61
N ASP A 211 -15.28 32.45 -8.90
CA ASP A 211 -15.51 33.81 -9.38
C ASP A 211 -17.02 34.05 -9.56
N LYS A 212 -17.77 33.07 -10.11
CA LYS A 212 -19.24 33.12 -10.16
C LYS A 212 -19.88 33.19 -8.76
N LEU A 213 -19.32 32.50 -7.77
CA LEU A 213 -19.73 32.59 -6.37
C LEU A 213 -19.64 34.03 -5.81
N VAL A 214 -18.73 34.86 -6.32
CA VAL A 214 -18.61 36.25 -5.86
C VAL A 214 -19.47 37.21 -6.66
N GLU A 215 -19.59 36.97 -7.97
CA GLU A 215 -20.44 37.77 -8.84
C GLU A 215 -21.93 37.60 -8.47
N ASP A 216 -22.38 36.35 -8.35
CA ASP A 216 -23.74 35.91 -8.05
C ASP A 216 -23.79 34.99 -6.81
N THR A 217 -23.41 35.54 -5.65
CA THR A 217 -23.34 34.75 -4.41
C THR A 217 -24.66 34.09 -4.04
N GLN A 218 -25.78 34.83 -4.10
CA GLN A 218 -27.08 34.29 -3.73
C GLN A 218 -27.54 33.22 -4.72
N GLY A 219 -27.39 33.43 -6.03
CA GLY A 219 -27.77 32.43 -7.02
C GLY A 219 -26.94 31.14 -6.88
N GLN A 220 -25.63 31.26 -6.66
CA GLN A 220 -24.76 30.11 -6.42
C GLN A 220 -25.08 29.37 -5.11
N MET A 221 -25.29 30.11 -4.01
CA MET A 221 -25.67 29.49 -2.74
C MET A 221 -27.04 28.82 -2.81
N LYS A 222 -28.01 29.39 -3.54
CA LYS A 222 -29.33 28.78 -3.76
C LYS A 222 -29.22 27.44 -4.47
N GLN A 223 -28.40 27.37 -5.52
CA GLN A 223 -28.15 26.15 -6.27
C GLN A 223 -27.42 25.11 -5.42
N LEU A 224 -26.36 25.52 -4.73
CA LEU A 224 -25.60 24.62 -3.86
C LEU A 224 -26.45 24.07 -2.72
N CYS A 225 -27.18 24.92 -2.00
CA CYS A 225 -28.05 24.51 -0.90
C CYS A 225 -29.09 23.48 -1.37
N ALA A 226 -29.69 23.69 -2.55
CA ALA A 226 -30.62 22.72 -3.12
C ALA A 226 -29.96 21.35 -3.41
N LEU A 227 -28.70 21.34 -3.89
CA LEU A 227 -27.96 20.11 -4.18
C LEU A 227 -27.57 19.32 -2.93
N ILE A 228 -27.34 20.01 -1.80
CA ILE A 228 -26.83 19.40 -0.56
C ILE A 228 -27.89 19.32 0.55
N GLY A 229 -29.14 19.66 0.24
CA GLY A 229 -30.28 19.55 1.16
C GLY A 229 -30.33 20.63 2.25
N LEU A 230 -29.78 21.82 2.01
CA LEU A 230 -29.84 22.97 2.93
C LEU A 230 -30.88 24.00 2.48
N THR A 231 -31.28 24.86 3.43
CA THR A 231 -32.21 25.96 3.16
C THR A 231 -31.42 27.25 2.94
N GLU A 232 -31.39 27.75 1.70
CA GLU A 232 -30.62 28.96 1.37
C GLU A 232 -31.07 30.20 2.17
N SER A 233 -32.36 30.34 2.50
CA SER A 233 -32.84 31.49 3.28
C SER A 233 -32.31 31.55 4.71
N GLU A 234 -31.69 30.47 5.21
CA GLU A 234 -31.02 30.44 6.50
C GLU A 234 -29.53 30.82 6.42
N ILE A 235 -29.00 31.03 5.20
CA ILE A 235 -27.65 31.56 4.97
C ILE A 235 -27.64 33.07 5.19
N GLN A 236 -26.65 33.55 5.94
CA GLN A 236 -26.39 34.97 6.14
C GLN A 236 -25.26 35.44 5.19
N TYR A 237 -25.49 36.58 4.55
CA TYR A 237 -24.53 37.19 3.61
C TYR A 237 -23.74 38.36 4.21
N SER A 238 -23.95 38.60 5.50
CA SER A 238 -23.27 39.61 6.30
C SER A 238 -22.84 39.00 7.62
N TRP A 239 -21.72 39.48 8.16
CA TRP A 239 -21.16 38.99 9.42
C TRP A 239 -20.30 40.06 10.11
N ASP A 240 -19.96 39.82 11.37
CA ASP A 240 -19.01 40.66 12.10
C ASP A 240 -17.58 40.40 11.66
N SER A 241 -16.76 41.45 11.60
CA SER A 241 -15.33 41.34 11.32
C SER A 241 -14.58 40.75 12.53
N SER A 242 -13.54 39.97 12.27
CA SER A 242 -12.70 39.32 13.27
C SER A 242 -11.29 39.90 13.27
N ALA A 243 -11.14 41.12 13.79
CA ALA A 243 -9.87 41.86 13.86
C ALA A 243 -8.88 41.30 14.91
N ARG A 244 -8.60 40.00 14.89
CA ARG A 244 -7.60 39.40 15.80
C ARG A 244 -6.18 39.59 15.23
N PRO A 245 -5.19 39.96 16.06
CA PRO A 245 -3.78 39.92 15.67
C PRO A 245 -3.40 38.50 15.28
N ARG A 246 -2.78 38.33 14.11
CA ARG A 246 -2.22 37.05 13.64
C ARG A 246 -0.80 37.27 13.17
N ASP A 247 -0.03 36.19 13.07
CA ASP A 247 1.28 36.26 12.42
C ASP A 247 1.13 36.69 10.95
N ARG A 248 2.21 37.26 10.40
CA ARG A 248 2.25 37.82 9.04
C ARG A 248 1.91 36.78 7.97
N VAL A 249 2.25 35.51 8.20
CA VAL A 249 2.02 34.42 7.24
C VAL A 249 0.54 34.12 7.14
N VAL A 250 -0.15 33.94 8.27
CA VAL A 250 -1.60 33.69 8.29
C VAL A 250 -2.38 34.88 7.74
N ASP A 251 -1.97 36.11 8.07
CA ASP A 251 -2.64 37.32 7.57
C ASP A 251 -2.58 37.44 6.04
N ALA A 252 -1.48 36.99 5.41
CA ALA A 252 -1.35 36.98 3.95
C ALA A 252 -2.40 36.11 3.24
N PHE A 253 -2.89 35.05 3.87
CA PHE A 253 -3.90 34.15 3.28
C PHE A 253 -5.34 34.56 3.59
N VAL A 254 -5.60 35.17 4.75
CA VAL A 254 -6.98 35.38 5.25
C VAL A 254 -7.28 36.79 5.77
N GLY A 255 -6.33 37.73 5.75
CA GLY A 255 -6.47 39.07 6.31
C GLY A 255 -7.68 39.84 5.78
N ASP A 256 -7.75 40.02 4.46
CA ASP A 256 -8.89 40.65 3.76
C ASP A 256 -10.24 40.02 4.12
N PHE A 257 -10.25 38.70 4.28
CA PHE A 257 -11.45 37.95 4.60
C PHE A 257 -11.90 38.21 6.05
N ASN A 258 -10.97 38.23 7.00
CA ASN A 258 -11.29 38.42 8.42
C ASN A 258 -11.75 39.85 8.71
N GLN A 259 -11.29 40.84 7.94
CA GLN A 259 -11.69 42.23 8.07
C GLN A 259 -13.04 42.52 7.39
N SER A 260 -13.57 41.59 6.59
CA SER A 260 -14.83 41.80 5.88
C SER A 260 -16.04 41.66 6.79
N THR A 261 -17.10 42.40 6.45
CA THR A 261 -18.43 42.27 7.07
C THR A 261 -19.44 41.60 6.13
N GLY A 262 -18.96 41.04 5.02
CA GLY A 262 -19.75 40.41 3.97
C GLY A 262 -18.91 40.07 2.74
N VAL A 263 -19.59 39.78 1.63
CA VAL A 263 -18.95 39.44 0.35
C VAL A 263 -18.29 40.68 -0.28
N ILE A 264 -16.96 40.67 -0.35
CA ILE A 264 -16.21 41.73 -1.04
C ILE A 264 -16.18 41.42 -2.55
N LYS A 265 -17.01 42.11 -3.31
CA LYS A 265 -16.97 42.09 -4.78
C LYS A 265 -15.74 42.86 -5.27
N GLY A 266 -14.93 42.24 -6.11
CA GLY A 266 -13.87 42.93 -6.84
C GLY A 266 -14.44 43.59 -8.10
N PRO A 267 -13.60 44.29 -8.90
CA PRO A 267 -13.97 44.65 -10.26
C PRO A 267 -14.45 43.38 -10.98
N ALA A 268 -15.65 43.42 -11.59
CA ALA A 268 -16.21 42.27 -12.28
C ALA A 268 -15.21 41.75 -13.32
N SER A 269 -14.71 40.53 -13.15
CA SER A 269 -13.80 39.89 -14.09
C SER A 269 -14.58 39.19 -15.18
N SER A 270 -15.59 39.86 -15.73
CA SER A 270 -16.46 39.31 -16.79
C SER A 270 -15.69 39.01 -18.08
N ARG A 271 -14.42 39.42 -18.16
CA ARG A 271 -13.50 39.06 -19.23
C ARG A 271 -12.22 38.48 -18.64
N ILE A 272 -11.92 37.22 -18.98
CA ILE A 272 -10.62 36.61 -18.74
C ILE A 272 -9.59 37.48 -19.49
N PRO A 273 -8.60 38.07 -18.79
CA PRO A 273 -7.61 38.92 -19.44
C PRO A 273 -6.71 38.09 -20.36
N ASP A 274 -6.07 38.77 -21.30
CA ASP A 274 -5.07 38.15 -22.18
C ASP A 274 -3.87 37.65 -21.35
N LEU A 275 -3.40 36.44 -21.64
CA LEU A 275 -2.31 35.82 -20.88
C LEU A 275 -0.99 36.57 -21.06
N ASP A 276 -0.66 37.00 -22.28
CA ASP A 276 0.59 37.74 -22.53
C ASP A 276 0.56 39.13 -21.88
N GLU A 277 -0.61 39.78 -21.79
CA GLU A 277 -0.77 40.99 -20.97
C GLU A 277 -0.56 40.73 -19.47
N GLN A 278 -1.02 39.59 -18.95
CA GLN A 278 -0.76 39.24 -17.55
C GLN A 278 0.71 38.94 -17.29
N VAL A 279 1.38 38.22 -18.20
CA VAL A 279 2.81 37.92 -18.10
C VAL A 279 3.63 39.20 -18.02
N LYS A 280 3.29 40.24 -18.81
CA LYS A 280 3.93 41.57 -18.70
C LYS A 280 3.74 42.21 -17.32
N LYS A 281 2.56 42.04 -16.70
CA LYS A 281 2.31 42.55 -15.34
C LYS A 281 3.09 41.75 -14.30
N TRP A 282 3.14 40.43 -14.43
CA TRP A 282 3.91 39.57 -13.53
C TRP A 282 5.42 39.85 -13.64
N ALA A 283 5.92 40.13 -14.84
CA ALA A 283 7.32 40.48 -15.06
C ALA A 283 7.68 41.82 -14.39
N ALA A 284 6.75 42.77 -14.39
CA ALA A 284 6.89 44.04 -13.68
C ALA A 284 6.76 43.90 -12.15
N GLU A 285 5.91 42.98 -11.67
CA GLU A 285 5.69 42.72 -10.24
C GLU A 285 6.84 41.93 -9.59
N TRP A 286 7.41 40.95 -10.31
CA TRP A 286 8.48 40.08 -9.81
C TRP A 286 9.75 40.18 -10.66
N ASN A 287 9.78 39.50 -11.80
CA ASN A 287 10.81 39.55 -12.84
C ASN A 287 10.38 38.64 -14.01
N GLU A 288 11.13 38.68 -15.11
CA GLU A 288 10.84 37.91 -16.33
C GLU A 288 10.82 36.39 -16.09
N GLU A 289 11.74 35.87 -15.29
CA GLU A 289 11.88 34.44 -15.03
C GLU A 289 10.67 33.88 -14.26
N ILE A 290 10.27 34.56 -13.19
CA ILE A 290 9.08 34.22 -12.39
C ILE A 290 7.82 34.33 -13.25
N ALA A 291 7.71 35.38 -14.08
CA ALA A 291 6.57 35.56 -14.96
C ALA A 291 6.44 34.44 -15.99
N GLN A 292 7.57 34.01 -16.56
CA GLN A 292 7.61 32.92 -17.54
C GLN A 292 7.28 31.57 -16.89
N LYS A 293 7.86 31.24 -15.72
CA LYS A 293 7.49 30.01 -15.01
C LYS A 293 6.01 30.00 -14.60
N MET A 294 5.46 31.15 -14.23
CA MET A 294 4.04 31.29 -13.91
C MET A 294 3.15 31.10 -15.15
N LYS A 295 3.58 31.60 -16.33
CA LYS A 295 2.93 31.34 -17.62
C LYS A 295 2.84 29.84 -17.90
N GLU A 296 3.98 29.14 -17.83
CA GLU A 296 4.06 27.70 -18.07
C GLU A 296 3.17 26.91 -17.12
N THR A 297 3.15 27.28 -15.84
CA THR A 297 2.31 26.64 -14.82
C THR A 297 0.82 26.87 -15.09
N VAL A 298 0.44 28.08 -15.52
CA VAL A 298 -0.93 28.37 -15.98
C VAL A 298 -1.30 27.47 -17.14
N GLU A 299 -0.48 27.45 -18.20
CA GLU A 299 -0.73 26.67 -19.42
C GLU A 299 -0.85 25.18 -19.13
N SER A 300 0.04 24.61 -18.31
CA SER A 300 0.00 23.18 -17.94
C SER A 300 -1.23 22.80 -17.12
N SER A 301 -1.79 23.75 -16.36
CA SER A 301 -2.97 23.54 -15.52
C SER A 301 -4.31 23.75 -16.23
N MET A 302 -4.30 24.33 -17.45
CA MET A 302 -5.54 24.70 -18.15
C MET A 302 -6.40 23.49 -18.50
N GLU A 303 -5.81 22.36 -18.88
CA GLU A 303 -6.58 21.16 -19.26
C GLU A 303 -7.46 20.68 -18.09
N ASP A 304 -6.86 20.54 -16.91
CA ASP A 304 -7.56 20.09 -15.70
C ASP A 304 -8.57 21.13 -15.22
N TYR A 305 -8.22 22.43 -15.30
CA TYR A 305 -9.13 23.51 -14.98
C TYR A 305 -10.37 23.49 -15.89
N GLU A 306 -10.19 23.43 -17.22
CA GLU A 306 -11.30 23.41 -18.18
C GLU A 306 -12.17 22.17 -18.03
N TYR A 307 -11.56 21.02 -17.72
CA TYR A 307 -12.26 19.79 -17.43
C TYR A 307 -13.24 19.98 -16.27
N LEU A 308 -12.78 20.55 -15.15
CA LEU A 308 -13.61 20.84 -13.98
C LEU A 308 -14.61 21.97 -14.25
N PHE A 309 -14.20 23.02 -14.97
CA PHE A 309 -15.03 24.17 -15.30
C PHE A 309 -16.26 23.79 -16.14
N LYS A 310 -16.11 22.88 -17.11
CA LYS A 310 -17.28 22.36 -17.87
C LYS A 310 -18.32 21.68 -16.98
N ARG A 311 -17.93 21.26 -15.77
CA ARG A 311 -18.77 20.56 -14.78
C ARG A 311 -19.24 21.46 -13.64
N SER A 312 -18.87 22.74 -13.63
CA SER A 312 -19.36 23.72 -12.64
C SER A 312 -20.78 24.23 -12.94
N SER A 313 -21.41 23.70 -13.99
CA SER A 313 -22.72 24.13 -14.48
C SER A 313 -23.86 23.39 -13.77
N THR A 314 -24.29 23.90 -12.62
CA THR A 314 -25.55 23.54 -11.96
C THR A 314 -26.75 23.70 -12.91
N ALA A 315 -27.24 22.59 -13.49
CA ALA A 315 -28.51 22.50 -14.21
C ALA A 315 -29.51 21.62 -13.42
N PRO A 316 -30.83 21.91 -13.43
CA PRO A 316 -31.81 21.26 -12.57
C PRO A 316 -32.42 20.00 -13.21
N ALA A 317 -32.69 18.95 -12.42
CA ALA A 317 -33.50 17.79 -12.82
C ALA A 317 -34.20 17.17 -11.57
N PRO A 318 -35.34 16.47 -11.73
CA PRO A 318 -36.58 16.75 -11.02
C PRO A 318 -36.82 15.90 -9.77
N ALA A 319 -37.62 16.46 -8.86
CA ALA A 319 -38.16 15.79 -7.69
C ALA A 319 -39.04 14.60 -8.08
N PHE A 320 -38.75 13.40 -7.54
CA PHE A 320 -39.76 12.38 -7.28
C PHE A 320 -39.42 11.55 -6.04
N ASN A 321 -40.48 11.25 -5.29
CA ASN A 321 -40.50 10.58 -3.99
C ASN A 321 -40.51 9.04 -4.12
N PHE A 322 -40.07 8.39 -3.02
CA PHE A 322 -40.41 7.06 -2.49
C PHE A 322 -39.51 5.82 -2.78
N ILE A 323 -39.08 5.24 -1.65
CA ILE A 323 -38.48 3.92 -1.29
C ILE A 323 -39.60 2.83 -1.21
N PRO A 324 -39.44 1.47 -1.17
CA PRO A 324 -38.26 0.56 -1.10
C PRO A 324 -38.25 -0.77 -1.96
N LEU A 325 -37.07 -1.45 -1.93
CA LEU A 325 -36.76 -2.91 -1.91
C LEU A 325 -36.88 -3.81 -3.18
N SER A 326 -35.77 -4.46 -3.58
CA SER A 326 -35.58 -5.94 -3.69
C SER A 326 -34.15 -6.33 -4.17
N ILE A 327 -33.58 -7.36 -3.54
CA ILE A 327 -32.25 -8.02 -3.74
C ILE A 327 -32.27 -9.00 -4.93
N VAL A 328 -31.17 -9.15 -5.72
CA VAL A 328 -30.66 -10.43 -6.32
C VAL A 328 -29.13 -10.36 -6.62
N ILE A 329 -28.42 -11.46 -6.32
CA ILE A 329 -26.96 -11.74 -6.36
C ILE A 329 -26.54 -12.46 -7.68
N SER A 330 -25.28 -12.34 -8.18
CA SER A 330 -24.42 -13.49 -8.61
C SER A 330 -23.02 -13.13 -9.19
N THR A 331 -22.04 -13.91 -8.69
CA THR A 331 -20.56 -14.09 -8.78
C THR A 331 -19.83 -14.21 -10.14
N ASN A 332 -18.51 -13.91 -10.16
CA ASN A 332 -17.42 -14.85 -10.52
C ASN A 332 -15.99 -14.30 -10.18
N GLY A 333 -15.20 -15.05 -9.39
CA GLY A 333 -13.84 -14.70 -8.93
C GLY A 333 -12.70 -15.54 -9.55
N ALA A 334 -11.48 -15.00 -9.54
CA ALA A 334 -10.24 -15.63 -10.02
C ALA A 334 -9.49 -16.41 -8.90
N LYS A 335 -8.63 -17.37 -9.26
CA LYS A 335 -7.92 -18.31 -8.34
C LYS A 335 -6.39 -18.07 -8.32
N CYS A 336 -5.77 -18.03 -7.14
CA CYS A 336 -4.32 -17.84 -6.91
C CYS A 336 -3.70 -18.99 -6.07
N ILE A 337 -2.44 -19.38 -6.34
CA ILE A 337 -1.73 -20.53 -5.72
C ILE A 337 -0.32 -20.09 -5.24
N SER A 338 0.06 -20.41 -4.00
CA SER A 338 1.40 -20.14 -3.43
C SER A 338 2.14 -21.44 -3.07
N PHE A 339 3.48 -21.47 -3.12
CA PHE A 339 4.29 -22.65 -2.79
C PHE A 339 5.29 -22.39 -1.63
N PRO A 340 4.93 -22.68 -0.37
CA PRO A 340 5.88 -22.75 0.75
C PRO A 340 6.78 -24.02 0.70
N ARG A 341 8.12 -23.88 0.77
CA ARG A 341 9.11 -25.00 0.63
C ARG A 341 10.29 -24.96 1.61
N ILE A 342 10.92 -26.10 1.91
CA ILE A 342 12.33 -26.22 2.35
C ILE A 342 13.08 -27.28 1.50
N GLY A 343 14.34 -27.04 1.15
CA GLY A 343 15.27 -28.05 0.59
C GLY A 343 15.29 -28.20 -0.94
N SER A 344 16.45 -28.61 -1.45
CA SER A 344 16.87 -28.69 -2.86
C SER A 344 16.03 -29.64 -3.72
N ALA A 345 15.00 -29.10 -4.38
CA ALA A 345 14.56 -29.61 -5.69
C ALA A 345 14.00 -28.45 -6.51
N HIS A 346 14.88 -27.54 -6.93
CA HIS A 346 14.52 -26.43 -7.80
C HIS A 346 13.88 -26.85 -9.15
N GLN A 347 13.75 -28.15 -9.42
CA GLN A 347 13.15 -28.74 -10.62
C GLN A 347 11.67 -28.39 -10.81
N ASP A 348 10.94 -27.98 -9.78
CA ASP A 348 9.47 -27.92 -9.86
C ASP A 348 8.92 -26.63 -10.49
N LEU A 349 9.68 -25.53 -10.47
CA LEU A 349 9.22 -24.22 -10.96
C LEU A 349 9.67 -23.91 -12.39
N SER A 350 10.78 -24.54 -12.85
CA SER A 350 11.16 -24.52 -14.27
C SER A 350 10.16 -25.26 -15.15
N LEU A 351 9.41 -26.23 -14.59
CA LEU A 351 8.29 -26.90 -15.26
C LEU A 351 7.15 -25.92 -15.60
N LEU A 352 6.98 -24.87 -14.78
CA LEU A 352 5.86 -23.94 -14.81
C LEU A 352 6.19 -22.60 -15.50
N SER A 353 7.45 -22.17 -15.49
CA SER A 353 7.89 -20.83 -15.92
C SER A 353 7.81 -20.56 -17.43
N SER A 354 7.56 -21.58 -18.24
CA SER A 354 7.52 -21.53 -19.71
C SER A 354 6.13 -21.78 -20.28
N THR A 355 5.13 -21.92 -19.41
CA THR A 355 3.74 -22.03 -19.82
C THR A 355 3.17 -20.64 -20.07
N ASP A 356 2.42 -20.46 -21.16
CA ASP A 356 1.75 -19.19 -21.42
C ASP A 356 0.69 -18.86 -20.37
N GLN A 357 0.30 -19.84 -19.55
CA GLN A 357 -0.69 -19.69 -18.49
C GLN A 357 -0.12 -19.26 -17.13
N ILE A 358 1.20 -19.22 -16.92
CA ILE A 358 1.78 -18.93 -15.60
C ILE A 358 2.65 -17.68 -15.65
N GLN A 359 2.44 -16.79 -14.69
CA GLN A 359 3.38 -15.71 -14.39
C GLN A 359 4.09 -16.02 -13.08
N LEU A 360 5.40 -16.22 -13.16
CA LEU A 360 6.23 -16.65 -12.05
C LEU A 360 7.10 -15.50 -11.55
N ILE A 361 7.12 -15.28 -10.25
CA ILE A 361 8.18 -14.51 -9.61
C ILE A 361 8.92 -15.41 -8.64
N TYR A 362 10.24 -15.36 -8.75
CA TYR A 362 11.16 -15.76 -7.70
C TYR A 362 11.41 -14.52 -6.83
N THR A 363 10.54 -14.26 -5.85
CA THR A 363 10.74 -13.20 -4.87
C THR A 363 11.09 -13.91 -3.59
N PRO A 364 12.36 -13.83 -3.18
CA PRO A 364 12.69 -14.18 -1.83
C PRO A 364 12.15 -13.06 -0.92
N VAL A 365 10.97 -13.25 -0.33
CA VAL A 365 10.69 -12.75 1.02
C VAL A 365 11.82 -13.18 1.98
N GLY A 366 12.54 -14.29 1.74
CA GLY A 366 13.77 -14.58 2.50
C GLY A 366 14.93 -15.36 1.87
N ASN A 367 14.84 -15.84 0.63
CA ASN A 367 15.99 -16.48 -0.05
C ASN A 367 17.01 -15.53 -0.74
N ALA A 368 17.89 -14.97 0.08
CA ALA A 368 19.25 -14.47 -0.21
C ALA A 368 19.47 -12.95 -0.48
N PRO A 369 20.67 -12.42 -0.10
CA PRO A 369 21.63 -12.90 0.91
C PRO A 369 21.47 -12.10 2.21
N ALA A 370 22.05 -12.62 3.28
CA ALA A 370 22.68 -11.88 4.38
C ALA A 370 22.56 -10.34 4.44
N GLY A 371 22.84 -9.63 3.35
CA GLY A 371 22.95 -8.18 3.29
C GLY A 371 21.72 -7.32 3.26
N ARG A 372 20.52 -7.88 3.44
CA ARG A 372 19.33 -7.03 3.49
C ARG A 372 19.37 -6.14 4.73
N PRO A 373 18.90 -4.88 4.65
CA PRO A 373 18.78 -4.01 5.82
C PRO A 373 17.94 -4.63 6.94
N GLU A 374 16.93 -5.41 6.56
CA GLU A 374 15.99 -6.10 7.45
C GLU A 374 16.33 -7.60 7.57
N SER A 375 17.53 -8.00 7.12
CA SER A 375 18.01 -9.37 7.24
C SER A 375 18.01 -9.78 8.69
N GLN A 376 17.33 -10.89 8.95
CA GLN A 376 17.27 -11.47 10.27
C GLN A 376 18.59 -12.16 10.65
N TRP A 377 19.57 -12.35 9.76
CA TRP A 377 20.78 -13.09 10.09
C TRP A 377 21.70 -12.31 11.06
N PRO A 378 22.50 -12.98 11.91
CA PRO A 378 23.60 -12.35 12.64
C PRO A 378 24.62 -11.69 11.71
N ASP A 379 25.16 -10.52 12.08
CA ASP A 379 26.08 -9.75 11.22
C ASP A 379 27.33 -10.53 10.79
N GLU A 380 27.84 -11.43 11.63
CA GLU A 380 28.97 -12.32 11.31
C GLU A 380 28.65 -13.30 10.18
N LEU A 381 27.44 -13.86 10.17
CA LEU A 381 26.94 -14.69 9.07
C LEU A 381 26.66 -13.84 7.83
N LYS A 382 26.29 -12.56 8.02
CA LYS A 382 26.10 -11.66 6.88
C LYS A 382 27.39 -11.43 6.11
N GLU A 383 28.44 -11.09 6.84
CA GLU A 383 29.76 -10.85 6.28
C GLU A 383 30.33 -12.10 5.60
N THR A 384 30.10 -13.28 6.17
CA THR A 384 30.57 -14.54 5.60
C THR A 384 29.82 -14.91 4.32
N ALA A 385 28.52 -14.64 4.26
CA ALA A 385 27.73 -14.83 3.04
C ALA A 385 28.15 -13.86 1.93
N PHE A 386 28.45 -12.60 2.23
CA PHE A 386 29.01 -11.65 1.25
C PHE A 386 30.33 -12.14 0.66
N LYS A 387 31.24 -12.60 1.53
CA LYS A 387 32.50 -13.22 1.09
C LYS A 387 32.23 -14.46 0.22
N GLY A 388 31.23 -15.27 0.55
CA GLY A 388 30.80 -16.42 -0.25
C GLY A 388 30.30 -16.03 -1.65
N SER A 389 29.69 -14.86 -1.79
CA SER A 389 29.26 -14.25 -3.05
C SER A 389 30.36 -13.43 -3.75
N GLY A 390 31.58 -13.40 -3.21
CA GLY A 390 32.70 -12.65 -3.79
C GLY A 390 32.60 -11.13 -3.60
N MET A 391 31.78 -10.68 -2.64
CA MET A 391 31.54 -9.27 -2.31
C MET A 391 32.21 -8.90 -0.99
N THR A 392 32.65 -7.65 -0.88
CA THR A 392 32.93 -7.02 0.42
C THR A 392 31.64 -6.77 1.19
N LYS A 393 31.77 -6.44 2.48
CA LYS A 393 30.62 -6.08 3.32
C LYS A 393 29.87 -4.86 2.76
N GLU A 394 30.61 -3.83 2.37
CA GLU A 394 30.06 -2.58 1.84
C GLU A 394 29.35 -2.81 0.50
N GLU A 395 29.97 -3.52 -0.44
CA GLU A 395 29.34 -3.88 -1.72
C GLU A 395 28.06 -4.70 -1.53
N GLY A 396 28.07 -5.63 -0.57
CA GLY A 396 26.90 -6.41 -0.22
C GLY A 396 25.78 -5.55 0.38
N GLU A 397 26.09 -4.73 1.39
CA GLU A 397 25.10 -3.84 2.02
C GLU A 397 24.49 -2.85 1.03
N GLU A 398 25.30 -2.29 0.12
CA GLU A 398 24.83 -1.42 -0.96
C GLU A 398 23.94 -2.17 -1.95
N GLN A 399 24.41 -3.33 -2.46
CA GLN A 399 23.67 -4.11 -3.44
C GLN A 399 22.31 -4.58 -2.92
N PHE A 400 22.22 -4.92 -1.63
CA PHE A 400 21.01 -5.49 -1.04
C PHE A 400 20.16 -4.46 -0.27
N ALA A 401 20.55 -3.18 -0.25
CA ALA A 401 19.85 -2.10 0.45
C ALA A 401 18.37 -1.97 0.04
N HIS A 402 18.02 -2.34 -1.20
CA HIS A 402 16.66 -2.22 -1.73
C HIS A 402 15.81 -3.49 -1.53
N PHE A 403 16.39 -4.57 -1.00
CA PHE A 403 15.70 -5.85 -0.79
C PHE A 403 15.06 -5.89 0.60
N THR A 404 13.93 -5.20 0.76
CA THR A 404 13.16 -5.15 2.01
C THR A 404 11.93 -6.07 1.97
N TYR A 405 11.35 -6.36 3.13
CA TYR A 405 10.07 -7.08 3.24
C TYR A 405 8.95 -6.33 2.52
N GLN A 406 8.89 -5.00 2.64
CA GLN A 406 7.93 -4.18 1.89
C GLN A 406 8.13 -4.31 0.38
N ALA A 407 9.37 -4.24 -0.12
CA ALA A 407 9.63 -4.37 -1.56
C ALA A 407 9.23 -5.77 -2.07
N ALA A 408 9.45 -6.82 -1.28
CA ALA A 408 9.00 -8.16 -1.60
C ALA A 408 7.46 -8.25 -1.65
N LEU A 409 6.77 -7.66 -0.69
CA LEU A 409 5.30 -7.57 -0.67
C LEU A 409 4.75 -6.81 -1.88
N ASP A 410 5.28 -5.62 -2.17
CA ASP A 410 4.90 -4.80 -3.32
C ASP A 410 5.06 -5.57 -4.64
N ASN A 411 6.15 -6.33 -4.77
CA ASN A 411 6.42 -7.12 -5.97
C ASN A 411 5.46 -8.30 -6.11
N ILE A 412 5.09 -8.95 -5.00
CA ILE A 412 4.06 -10.00 -5.00
C ILE A 412 2.71 -9.44 -5.44
N GLU A 413 2.30 -8.30 -4.89
CA GLU A 413 1.01 -7.67 -5.22
C GLU A 413 0.97 -7.19 -6.68
N LYS A 414 2.02 -6.54 -7.18
CA LYS A 414 2.11 -6.14 -8.59
C LYS A 414 2.01 -7.34 -9.53
N LEU A 415 2.66 -8.45 -9.18
CA LEU A 415 2.57 -9.67 -9.98
C LEU A 415 1.17 -10.23 -10.03
N PHE A 416 0.44 -10.20 -8.91
CA PHE A 416 -0.93 -10.69 -8.89
C PHE A 416 -1.80 -9.85 -9.82
N ALA A 417 -1.65 -8.51 -9.80
CA ALA A 417 -2.33 -7.63 -10.76
C ALA A 417 -1.95 -7.95 -12.21
N GLU A 418 -0.66 -8.10 -12.51
CA GLU A 418 -0.22 -8.42 -13.87
C GLU A 418 -0.70 -9.80 -14.36
N ALA A 419 -0.67 -10.80 -13.48
CA ALA A 419 -1.17 -12.13 -13.78
C ALA A 419 -2.68 -12.11 -14.02
N GLN A 420 -3.43 -11.35 -13.21
CA GLN A 420 -4.85 -11.15 -13.39
C GLN A 420 -5.18 -10.44 -14.71
N GLU A 421 -4.47 -9.35 -15.04
CA GLU A 421 -4.62 -8.63 -16.31
C GLU A 421 -4.37 -9.56 -17.51
N LYS A 422 -3.36 -10.43 -17.41
CA LYS A 422 -3.00 -11.37 -18.48
C LYS A 422 -3.78 -12.68 -18.45
N GLY A 423 -4.70 -12.87 -17.50
CA GLY A 423 -5.46 -14.11 -17.33
C GLY A 423 -4.58 -15.33 -16.99
N LYS A 424 -3.46 -15.13 -16.31
CA LYS A 424 -2.49 -16.16 -15.93
C LYS A 424 -2.62 -16.54 -14.45
N PHE A 425 -2.21 -17.75 -14.13
CA PHE A 425 -1.95 -18.17 -12.75
C PHE A 425 -0.70 -17.46 -12.23
N CYS A 426 -0.85 -16.82 -11.08
CA CYS A 426 0.28 -16.29 -10.35
C CYS A 426 0.88 -17.37 -9.45
N VAL A 427 2.20 -17.53 -9.49
CA VAL A 427 2.95 -18.45 -8.63
C VAL A 427 4.06 -17.70 -7.90
N VAL A 428 4.03 -17.78 -6.56
CA VAL A 428 5.06 -17.25 -5.66
C VAL A 428 5.67 -18.40 -4.87
N LYS A 429 7.00 -18.48 -4.86
CA LYS A 429 7.75 -19.45 -4.05
C LYS A 429 8.48 -18.76 -2.91
N GLU A 430 8.36 -19.33 -1.72
CA GLU A 430 9.11 -18.88 -0.55
C GLU A 430 9.44 -20.04 0.43
N HIS A 431 10.45 -19.86 1.28
CA HIS A 431 10.63 -20.66 2.48
C HIS A 431 9.72 -20.19 3.60
N THR A 432 8.92 -21.10 4.12
CA THR A 432 7.88 -20.82 5.11
C THR A 432 8.40 -20.00 6.29
N VAL A 433 9.55 -20.37 6.86
CA VAL A 433 10.13 -19.72 8.03
C VAL A 433 10.40 -18.22 7.85
N TYR A 434 10.71 -17.77 6.62
CA TYR A 434 10.99 -16.36 6.35
C TYR A 434 9.74 -15.48 6.26
N SER A 435 8.56 -16.10 6.17
CA SER A 435 7.30 -15.38 6.28
C SER A 435 6.85 -15.20 7.72
N PHE A 436 7.48 -15.83 8.72
CA PHE A 436 6.99 -15.81 10.10
C PHE A 436 7.43 -14.57 10.85
N ASP A 437 6.60 -14.14 11.80
CA ASP A 437 6.95 -13.08 12.73
C ASP A 437 8.09 -13.53 13.68
N ALA A 438 9.07 -12.65 13.89
CA ALA A 438 10.23 -12.98 14.71
C ALA A 438 9.87 -13.24 16.18
N GLU A 439 8.89 -12.54 16.75
CA GLU A 439 8.44 -12.82 18.12
C GLU A 439 7.71 -14.16 18.20
N PHE A 440 7.05 -14.58 17.13
CA PHE A 440 6.47 -15.92 17.05
C PHE A 440 7.55 -17.01 17.00
N LEU A 441 8.55 -16.86 16.12
CA LEU A 441 9.64 -17.84 15.98
C LEU A 441 10.46 -17.99 17.27
N LYS A 442 10.64 -16.88 18.01
CA LYS A 442 11.38 -16.85 19.28
C LYS A 442 10.78 -17.72 20.39
N GLN A 443 9.49 -18.08 20.27
CA GLN A 443 8.84 -19.02 21.19
C GLN A 443 9.38 -20.45 21.04
N TYR A 444 10.09 -20.74 19.96
CA TYR A 444 10.56 -22.09 19.60
C TYR A 444 12.08 -22.19 19.49
N VAL A 445 12.74 -21.16 18.96
CA VAL A 445 14.19 -21.11 18.80
C VAL A 445 14.68 -19.75 19.28
N ASP A 446 15.66 -19.71 20.19
CA ASP A 446 16.26 -18.44 20.62
C ASP A 446 17.31 -17.99 19.61
N PHE A 447 17.06 -16.83 18.99
CA PHE A 447 17.97 -16.20 18.02
C PHE A 447 18.17 -14.70 18.30
N GLY A 448 17.90 -14.28 19.55
CA GLY A 448 18.01 -12.88 19.97
C GLY A 448 16.79 -12.02 19.62
N GLN A 449 16.90 -10.71 19.86
CA GLN A 449 15.86 -9.75 19.46
C GLN A 449 16.05 -9.36 18.00
N ARG A 450 14.97 -9.41 17.22
CA ARG A 450 14.95 -8.96 15.83
C ARG A 450 13.78 -8.01 15.62
N PRO A 451 13.96 -6.84 14.99
CA PRO A 451 12.88 -5.90 14.75
C PRO A 451 11.85 -6.54 13.82
N ARG A 452 10.56 -6.34 14.11
CA ARG A 452 9.49 -6.73 13.21
C ARG A 452 9.58 -5.87 11.93
N PRO A 453 9.64 -6.47 10.72
CA PRO A 453 9.64 -5.69 9.49
C PRO A 453 8.37 -4.86 9.36
N ALA A 454 8.51 -3.59 9.02
CA ALA A 454 7.37 -2.72 8.75
C ALA A 454 6.85 -3.02 7.34
N MET A 455 5.70 -3.70 7.26
CA MET A 455 5.00 -3.95 6.01
C MET A 455 3.62 -3.31 6.03
N VAL A 456 3.27 -2.68 4.91
CA VAL A 456 2.00 -2.07 4.60
C VAL A 456 1.42 -2.84 3.42
N ASP A 457 0.24 -3.43 3.61
CA ASP A 457 -0.57 -4.01 2.53
C ASP A 457 -1.05 -2.88 1.62
N ARG A 458 -0.37 -2.67 0.49
CA ARG A 458 -0.72 -1.61 -0.45
C ARG A 458 -1.80 -2.06 -1.44
N ARG A 459 -2.20 -3.34 -1.38
CA ARG A 459 -3.24 -3.94 -2.21
C ARG A 459 -3.02 -3.69 -3.71
N LEU A 460 -1.76 -3.69 -4.16
CA LEU A 460 -1.44 -3.41 -5.57
C LEU A 460 -2.01 -4.46 -6.54
N ASP A 461 -2.45 -5.61 -6.02
CA ASP A 461 -3.09 -6.72 -6.73
C ASP A 461 -4.59 -6.54 -6.98
N VAL A 462 -5.25 -5.60 -6.28
CA VAL A 462 -6.70 -5.46 -6.31
C VAL A 462 -7.11 -4.42 -7.35
N ILE A 463 -7.70 -4.90 -8.46
CA ILE A 463 -8.32 -4.05 -9.49
C ILE A 463 -9.82 -4.01 -9.20
N GLY A 464 -10.29 -2.94 -8.57
CA GLY A 464 -11.69 -2.79 -8.17
C GLY A 464 -11.91 -3.04 -6.68
N THR A 465 -13.09 -3.55 -6.33
CA THR A 465 -13.77 -3.19 -5.06
C THR A 465 -14.50 -4.34 -4.40
N ASP A 466 -14.14 -5.55 -4.79
CA ASP A 466 -14.78 -6.71 -4.20
C ASP A 466 -14.12 -6.89 -2.84
N GLU A 467 -14.86 -6.55 -1.79
CA GLU A 467 -14.46 -6.87 -0.44
C GLU A 467 -14.43 -8.39 -0.30
N ILE A 468 -13.24 -8.94 -0.04
CA ILE A 468 -13.13 -10.28 0.51
C ILE A 468 -13.44 -10.12 1.99
N GLU A 469 -14.61 -10.57 2.43
CA GLU A 469 -14.92 -10.67 3.86
C GLU A 469 -13.92 -11.65 4.50
N LEU A 470 -12.93 -11.12 5.22
CA LEU A 470 -11.84 -11.90 5.80
C LEU A 470 -12.30 -12.59 7.08
N GLN A 471 -12.84 -13.80 6.94
CA GLN A 471 -13.19 -14.65 8.07
C GLN A 471 -11.98 -15.46 8.55
N LEU A 472 -10.93 -14.77 9.01
CA LEU A 472 -9.75 -15.45 9.54
C LEU A 472 -10.08 -16.25 10.80
N PRO A 473 -9.33 -17.33 11.09
CA PRO A 473 -9.57 -18.09 12.30
C PRO A 473 -9.31 -17.22 13.53
N SER A 474 -10.34 -17.01 14.35
CA SER A 474 -10.15 -16.61 15.75
C SER A 474 -9.16 -17.56 16.47
N PRO A 475 -8.48 -17.13 17.55
CA PRO A 475 -7.55 -17.97 18.32
C PRO A 475 -8.08 -19.41 18.55
N PRO A 476 -7.21 -20.44 18.46
CA PRO A 476 -5.76 -20.38 18.69
C PRO A 476 -4.88 -20.27 17.43
N PHE A 477 -5.44 -20.08 16.23
CA PHE A 477 -4.68 -20.03 14.97
C PHE A 477 -4.71 -18.63 14.31
N PRO A 478 -4.15 -17.57 14.94
CA PRO A 478 -3.98 -16.29 14.27
C PRO A 478 -3.02 -16.44 13.07
N ASN A 479 -3.04 -15.49 12.13
CA ASN A 479 -2.07 -15.44 11.05
C ASN A 479 -0.63 -15.46 11.64
N PRO A 480 0.15 -16.53 11.41
CA PRO A 480 1.47 -16.68 12.03
C PRO A 480 2.57 -15.96 11.23
N THR A 481 2.20 -15.31 10.12
CA THR A 481 3.12 -14.67 9.19
C THR A 481 3.16 -13.16 9.36
N VAL A 482 4.22 -12.54 8.86
CA VAL A 482 4.30 -11.09 8.70
C VAL A 482 3.42 -10.59 7.54
N LEU A 483 3.00 -11.47 6.62
CA LEU A 483 2.19 -11.10 5.46
C LEU A 483 0.81 -10.58 5.90
N PRO A 484 0.24 -9.62 5.17
CA PRO A 484 -1.10 -9.12 5.46
C PRO A 484 -2.16 -10.24 5.43
N ASP A 485 -3.08 -10.18 6.37
CA ASP A 485 -4.24 -11.08 6.52
C ASP A 485 -5.01 -11.29 5.21
N ARG A 486 -5.18 -10.21 4.44
CA ARG A 486 -5.78 -10.23 3.11
C ARG A 486 -5.01 -11.10 2.14
N LEU A 487 -3.70 -10.90 2.04
CA LEU A 487 -2.85 -11.64 1.11
C LEU A 487 -2.81 -13.13 1.47
N VAL A 488 -2.75 -13.44 2.76
CA VAL A 488 -2.84 -14.81 3.29
C VAL A 488 -4.16 -15.47 2.87
N ALA A 489 -5.28 -14.75 2.91
CA ALA A 489 -6.57 -15.25 2.44
C ALA A 489 -6.67 -15.42 0.91
N THR A 490 -5.99 -14.56 0.14
CA THR A 490 -5.97 -14.61 -1.33
C THR A 490 -5.16 -15.78 -1.86
N VAL A 491 -4.06 -16.15 -1.19
CA VAL A 491 -3.19 -17.23 -1.65
C VAL A 491 -3.65 -18.61 -1.16
N THR A 492 -3.43 -19.62 -2.00
CA THR A 492 -3.76 -21.00 -1.66
C THR A 492 -2.47 -21.84 -1.61
N PRO A 493 -2.04 -22.35 -0.44
CA PRO A 493 -0.71 -22.91 -0.28
C PRO A 493 -0.55 -24.34 -0.81
N VAL A 494 0.59 -24.58 -1.42
CA VAL A 494 1.15 -25.86 -1.87
C VAL A 494 2.45 -26.10 -1.11
N ILE A 495 2.39 -26.98 -0.14
CA ILE A 495 3.49 -27.27 0.77
C ILE A 495 4.31 -28.40 0.20
N ILE A 496 5.60 -28.15 -0.06
CA ILE A 496 6.53 -29.21 -0.48
C ILE A 496 7.31 -29.66 0.76
N ILE A 497 7.23 -30.96 1.07
CA ILE A 497 7.96 -31.60 2.17
C ILE A 497 9.03 -32.54 1.63
N ARG A 498 10.02 -32.83 2.47
CA ARG A 498 11.07 -33.82 2.21
C ARG A 498 11.48 -34.43 3.54
N HIS A 499 11.86 -35.71 3.55
CA HIS A 499 12.23 -36.40 4.78
C HIS A 499 13.34 -35.62 5.53
N PRO A 500 13.17 -35.31 6.84
CA PRO A 500 14.09 -34.43 7.58
C PRO A 500 15.56 -34.87 7.52
N ALA A 501 15.84 -36.18 7.53
CA ALA A 501 17.20 -36.71 7.39
C ALA A 501 17.94 -36.19 6.14
N TYR A 502 17.24 -36.04 5.01
CA TYR A 502 17.83 -35.48 3.80
C TYR A 502 17.83 -33.95 3.83
N THR A 503 16.79 -33.34 4.38
CA THR A 503 16.64 -31.88 4.48
C THR A 503 17.73 -31.25 5.33
N PHE A 504 17.94 -31.73 6.56
CA PHE A 504 18.95 -31.17 7.46
C PHE A 504 20.37 -31.38 6.94
N ALA A 505 20.69 -32.57 6.42
CA ALA A 505 22.01 -32.85 5.84
C ALA A 505 22.27 -31.99 4.59
N SER A 506 21.26 -31.81 3.72
CA SER A 506 21.37 -30.93 2.55
C SER A 506 21.52 -29.47 2.96
N TYR A 507 20.77 -29.01 3.96
CA TYR A 507 20.86 -27.65 4.46
C TYR A 507 22.24 -27.40 5.08
N LEU A 508 22.77 -28.31 5.89
CA LEU A 508 24.10 -28.17 6.50
C LEU A 508 25.21 -28.00 5.46
N ARG A 509 25.17 -28.79 4.37
CA ARG A 509 26.13 -28.65 3.25
C ARG A 509 26.04 -27.29 2.58
N ALA A 510 24.83 -26.77 2.38
CA ALA A 510 24.63 -25.43 1.84
C ALA A 510 25.07 -24.34 2.85
N ALA A 511 24.75 -24.53 4.13
CA ALA A 511 25.08 -23.61 5.21
C ALA A 511 26.59 -23.41 5.38
N ALA A 512 27.36 -24.47 5.19
CA ALA A 512 28.81 -24.42 5.22
C ALA A 512 29.40 -23.42 4.19
N SER A 513 28.71 -23.16 3.07
CA SER A 513 29.21 -22.20 2.06
C SER A 513 29.17 -20.74 2.53
N TYR A 514 28.45 -20.45 3.62
CA TYR A 514 28.35 -19.13 4.24
C TYR A 514 28.66 -19.16 5.75
N GLY A 515 29.36 -20.19 6.22
CA GLY A 515 29.82 -20.30 7.61
C GLY A 515 28.77 -20.75 8.63
N GLY A 516 27.59 -21.18 8.18
CA GLY A 516 26.59 -21.78 9.05
C GLY A 516 26.93 -23.23 9.44
N GLY A 517 26.51 -23.64 10.63
CA GLY A 517 26.73 -24.99 11.16
C GLY A 517 25.55 -25.47 12.01
N VAL A 518 25.70 -26.66 12.62
CA VAL A 518 24.63 -27.26 13.46
C VAL A 518 24.31 -26.47 14.73
N HIS A 519 25.21 -25.59 15.15
CA HIS A 519 25.04 -24.72 16.32
C HIS A 519 24.45 -23.34 15.95
N SER A 520 24.24 -23.07 14.66
CA SER A 520 23.60 -21.84 14.20
C SER A 520 22.08 -21.93 14.41
N PRO A 521 21.39 -20.91 14.95
CA PRO A 521 19.93 -20.93 15.09
C PRO A 521 19.20 -21.19 13.74
N GLU A 522 19.80 -20.75 12.64
CA GLU A 522 19.29 -20.96 11.28
C GLU A 522 19.20 -22.44 10.90
N PHE A 523 19.99 -23.32 11.53
CA PHE A 523 19.94 -24.77 11.29
C PHE A 523 18.61 -25.38 11.74
N GLU A 524 18.18 -25.08 12.97
CA GLU A 524 16.89 -25.56 13.49
C GLU A 524 15.72 -24.89 12.76
N LEU A 525 15.82 -23.58 12.51
CA LEU A 525 14.81 -22.82 11.78
C LEU A 525 14.60 -23.33 10.35
N SER A 526 15.68 -23.56 9.61
CA SER A 526 15.61 -23.86 8.17
C SER A 526 15.45 -25.33 7.83
N GLY A 527 15.76 -26.25 8.76
CA GLY A 527 15.59 -27.68 8.52
C GLY A 527 14.28 -28.27 9.04
N SER A 528 13.62 -27.58 9.98
CA SER A 528 12.39 -28.04 10.63
C SER A 528 11.17 -27.96 9.70
N LEU A 529 10.28 -28.97 9.78
CA LEU A 529 8.98 -28.97 9.10
C LEU A 529 7.85 -28.37 9.94
N ARG A 530 8.17 -27.89 11.15
CA ARG A 530 7.22 -27.28 12.08
C ARG A 530 6.47 -26.11 11.47
N TRP A 531 7.17 -25.27 10.71
CA TRP A 531 6.60 -24.07 10.10
C TRP A 531 5.56 -24.41 9.04
N GLN A 532 5.85 -25.44 8.22
CA GLN A 532 4.94 -25.97 7.22
C GLN A 532 3.69 -26.55 7.88
N ARG A 533 3.85 -27.27 9.00
CA ARG A 533 2.72 -27.78 9.77
C ARG A 533 1.86 -26.66 10.32
N ILE A 534 2.46 -25.62 10.90
CA ILE A 534 1.71 -24.47 11.42
C ILE A 534 0.92 -23.78 10.31
N ILE A 535 1.54 -23.54 9.15
CA ILE A 535 0.82 -23.00 7.97
C ILE A 535 -0.28 -23.95 7.52
N TYR A 536 -0.02 -25.26 7.46
CA TYR A 536 -1.03 -26.25 7.09
C TYR A 536 -2.23 -26.19 8.03
N ASP A 537 -2.00 -26.25 9.34
CA ASP A 537 -3.06 -26.25 10.35
C ASP A 537 -3.84 -24.93 10.35
N PHE A 538 -3.16 -23.80 10.19
CA PHE A 538 -3.80 -22.48 10.02
C PHE A 538 -4.76 -22.47 8.83
N TYR A 539 -4.29 -22.87 7.64
CA TYR A 539 -5.12 -22.85 6.44
C TYR A 539 -6.22 -23.89 6.45
N ARG A 540 -6.01 -25.05 7.11
CA ARG A 540 -7.09 -26.01 7.35
C ARG A 540 -8.17 -25.42 8.23
N ALA A 541 -7.80 -24.82 9.35
CA ALA A 541 -8.75 -24.13 10.24
C ALA A 541 -9.47 -22.97 9.52
N TYR A 542 -8.78 -22.27 8.61
CA TYR A 542 -9.38 -21.22 7.78
C TYR A 542 -10.38 -21.78 6.78
N TYR A 543 -10.01 -22.81 6.00
CA TYR A 543 -10.92 -23.39 5.00
C TYR A 543 -12.12 -24.12 5.61
N ASP A 544 -11.95 -24.72 6.80
CA ASP A 544 -13.07 -25.30 7.56
C ASP A 544 -14.11 -24.24 7.96
N LYS A 545 -13.70 -22.97 8.13
CA LYS A 545 -14.58 -21.85 8.45
C LYS A 545 -15.30 -21.27 7.23
N ILE A 546 -14.61 -21.11 6.09
CA ILE A 546 -15.13 -20.29 4.98
C ILE A 546 -15.92 -21.03 3.89
N ASP A 547 -15.67 -22.32 3.63
CA ASP A 547 -16.49 -23.14 2.72
C ASP A 547 -16.06 -24.62 2.75
N ALA A 548 -16.87 -25.46 3.41
CA ALA A 548 -16.62 -26.89 3.58
C ALA A 548 -16.71 -27.74 2.29
N GLN A 549 -17.14 -27.22 1.13
CA GLN A 549 -17.26 -28.02 -0.11
C GLN A 549 -16.23 -27.69 -1.20
N ARG A 550 -15.83 -26.42 -1.39
CA ARG A 550 -14.96 -26.04 -2.52
C ARG A 550 -13.46 -26.15 -2.28
N LYS A 551 -12.99 -26.29 -1.03
CA LYS A 551 -11.55 -26.33 -0.69
C LYS A 551 -11.08 -27.53 0.17
N LYS A 552 -11.83 -28.65 0.21
CA LYS A 552 -11.42 -29.85 1.00
C LYS A 552 -10.01 -30.39 0.66
N ALA A 553 -9.55 -30.21 -0.57
CA ALA A 553 -8.23 -30.66 -1.01
C ALA A 553 -7.07 -29.73 -0.58
N TRP A 554 -7.36 -28.54 -0.03
CA TRP A 554 -6.36 -27.51 0.30
C TRP A 554 -6.12 -27.37 1.80
N PRO A 555 -4.90 -27.03 2.27
CA PRO A 555 -3.64 -26.94 1.53
C PRO A 555 -3.23 -28.24 0.84
N ILE A 556 -2.59 -28.11 -0.31
CA ILE A 556 -1.99 -29.25 -1.02
C ILE A 556 -0.63 -29.53 -0.37
N VAL A 557 -0.33 -30.80 -0.12
CA VAL A 557 1.00 -31.23 0.33
C VAL A 557 1.60 -32.15 -0.73
N ILE A 558 2.85 -31.90 -1.10
CA ILE A 558 3.59 -32.70 -2.08
C ILE A 558 4.84 -33.23 -1.40
N ASP A 559 5.05 -34.54 -1.44
CA ASP A 559 6.34 -35.12 -1.08
C ASP A 559 7.30 -34.89 -2.25
N GLY A 560 8.34 -34.08 -2.01
CA GLY A 560 9.31 -33.71 -3.03
C GLY A 560 10.13 -34.90 -3.54
N ASP A 561 10.32 -35.93 -2.72
CA ASP A 561 11.02 -37.13 -3.14
C ASP A 561 10.11 -37.99 -4.06
N GLU A 562 8.80 -38.02 -3.80
CA GLU A 562 7.81 -38.66 -4.69
C GLU A 562 7.65 -37.89 -6.01
N LEU A 563 7.63 -36.55 -5.95
CA LEU A 563 7.58 -35.69 -7.13
C LEU A 563 8.77 -35.90 -8.06
N VAL A 564 9.97 -36.13 -7.54
CA VAL A 564 11.15 -36.44 -8.37
C VAL A 564 11.02 -37.83 -9.02
N GLN A 565 10.45 -38.80 -8.31
CA GLN A 565 10.37 -40.18 -8.79
C GLN A 565 9.26 -40.38 -9.82
N ASP A 566 8.07 -39.88 -9.53
CA ASP A 566 6.90 -39.90 -10.40
C ASP A 566 6.42 -38.47 -10.73
N THR A 567 7.29 -37.70 -11.38
CA THR A 567 6.99 -36.31 -11.72
C THR A 567 5.73 -36.19 -12.55
N ARG A 568 5.53 -37.06 -13.54
CA ARG A 568 4.35 -36.98 -14.41
C ARG A 568 3.08 -37.35 -13.66
N GLY A 569 3.08 -38.41 -12.85
CA GLY A 569 1.92 -38.78 -12.06
C GLY A 569 1.55 -37.72 -11.04
N GLN A 570 2.53 -37.18 -10.31
CA GLN A 570 2.34 -36.12 -9.33
C GLN A 570 1.89 -34.81 -9.97
N MET A 571 2.52 -34.38 -11.07
CA MET A 571 2.11 -33.17 -11.80
C MET A 571 0.72 -33.32 -12.44
N LYS A 572 0.36 -34.50 -12.93
CA LYS A 572 -1.00 -34.77 -13.43
C LYS A 572 -2.04 -34.57 -12.34
N LYS A 573 -1.86 -35.21 -11.17
CA LYS A 573 -2.76 -35.02 -10.00
C LYS A 573 -2.83 -33.55 -9.59
N PHE A 574 -1.68 -32.88 -9.53
CA PHE A 574 -1.59 -31.47 -9.17
C PHE A 574 -2.39 -30.60 -10.16
N CYS A 575 -2.13 -30.74 -11.47
CA CYS A 575 -2.83 -30.02 -12.53
C CYS A 575 -4.35 -30.22 -12.47
N GLU A 576 -4.81 -31.46 -12.28
CA GLU A 576 -6.23 -31.79 -12.12
C GLU A 576 -6.86 -31.06 -10.92
N LEU A 577 -6.15 -30.97 -9.79
CA LEU A 577 -6.65 -30.31 -8.57
C LEU A 577 -6.70 -28.79 -8.69
N VAL A 578 -5.74 -28.19 -9.39
CA VAL A 578 -5.62 -26.72 -9.48
C VAL A 578 -6.29 -26.14 -10.72
N GLY A 579 -6.64 -26.98 -11.70
CA GLY A 579 -7.26 -26.57 -12.96
C GLY A 579 -6.27 -26.09 -14.01
N LEU A 580 -5.04 -26.62 -14.01
CA LEU A 580 -4.02 -26.38 -15.04
C LEU A 580 -4.06 -27.49 -16.10
N SER A 581 -3.67 -27.18 -17.34
CA SER A 581 -3.48 -28.22 -18.35
C SER A 581 -2.12 -28.90 -18.19
N GLU A 582 -2.09 -30.22 -17.95
CA GLU A 582 -0.84 -30.98 -17.88
C GLU A 582 -0.05 -30.92 -19.18
N SER A 583 -0.74 -30.78 -20.33
CA SER A 583 -0.10 -30.70 -21.64
C SER A 583 0.78 -29.46 -21.83
N GLU A 584 0.56 -28.42 -21.03
CA GLU A 584 1.35 -27.18 -21.07
C GLU A 584 2.55 -27.25 -20.13
N ILE A 585 2.61 -28.24 -19.22
CA ILE A 585 3.74 -28.43 -18.30
C ILE A 585 4.96 -28.92 -19.07
N GLN A 586 6.06 -28.18 -18.95
CA GLN A 586 7.34 -28.63 -19.49
C GLN A 586 8.00 -29.60 -18.53
N TYR A 587 8.63 -30.66 -19.05
CA TYR A 587 9.42 -31.62 -18.25
C TYR A 587 10.91 -31.63 -18.62
N SER A 588 11.28 -30.75 -19.54
CA SER A 588 12.63 -30.54 -20.05
C SER A 588 12.82 -29.06 -20.30
N TRP A 589 14.02 -28.56 -20.05
CA TRP A 589 14.37 -27.14 -20.21
C TRP A 589 15.83 -27.01 -20.66
N GLU A 590 16.23 -25.79 -21.04
CA GLU A 590 17.62 -25.49 -21.36
C GLU A 590 18.44 -25.24 -20.10
N SER A 591 19.65 -25.79 -20.09
CA SER A 591 20.64 -25.50 -19.05
C SER A 591 21.08 -24.05 -19.16
N THR A 592 21.04 -23.31 -18.06
CA THR A 592 21.56 -21.93 -18.00
C THR A 592 23.00 -21.87 -17.49
N GLY A 593 23.64 -23.03 -17.32
CA GLY A 593 25.00 -23.15 -16.78
C GLY A 593 25.11 -22.99 -15.27
N ARG A 594 26.30 -23.27 -14.73
CA ARG A 594 26.59 -23.17 -13.30
C ARG A 594 26.63 -21.71 -12.85
N PRO A 595 25.93 -21.33 -11.76
CA PRO A 595 26.13 -20.02 -11.16
C PRO A 595 27.58 -19.83 -10.71
N THR A 596 28.15 -18.65 -10.98
CA THR A 596 29.50 -18.27 -10.51
C THR A 596 29.53 -17.97 -9.01
N ASP A 597 28.41 -17.47 -8.48
CA ASP A 597 28.19 -17.25 -7.05
C ASP A 597 28.11 -18.60 -6.30
N ARG A 598 28.98 -18.80 -5.31
CA ARG A 598 29.09 -20.08 -4.59
C ARG A 598 27.85 -20.39 -3.75
N LEU A 599 27.24 -19.36 -3.15
CA LEU A 599 26.05 -19.48 -2.33
C LEU A 599 24.85 -19.89 -3.20
N LEU A 600 24.61 -19.17 -4.28
CA LEU A 600 23.57 -19.45 -5.26
C LEU A 600 23.76 -20.83 -5.88
N ASN A 601 25.00 -21.18 -6.24
CA ASN A 601 25.32 -22.50 -6.76
C ASN A 601 25.00 -23.63 -5.77
N ALA A 602 25.24 -23.45 -4.46
CA ALA A 602 24.93 -24.46 -3.45
C ALA A 602 23.43 -24.78 -3.37
N PHE A 603 22.56 -23.78 -3.60
CA PHE A 603 21.11 -23.98 -3.57
C PHE A 603 20.54 -24.41 -4.92
N ILE A 604 20.95 -23.76 -6.02
CA ILE A 604 20.28 -23.86 -7.32
C ILE A 604 21.17 -24.42 -8.44
N GLY A 605 22.43 -24.76 -8.16
CA GLY A 605 23.36 -25.21 -9.20
C GLY A 605 22.85 -26.42 -9.99
N THR A 606 22.36 -27.44 -9.28
CA THR A 606 21.85 -28.67 -9.92
C THR A 606 20.70 -28.40 -10.88
N ILE A 607 19.78 -27.48 -10.56
CA ILE A 607 18.69 -27.16 -11.50
C ILE A 607 19.21 -26.39 -12.71
N LYS A 608 20.09 -25.41 -12.48
CA LYS A 608 20.58 -24.50 -13.50
C LYS A 608 21.42 -25.23 -14.53
N GLU A 609 22.08 -26.32 -14.12
CA GLU A 609 22.84 -27.19 -15.00
C GLU A 609 21.98 -28.26 -15.70
N SER A 610 20.86 -28.65 -15.11
CA SER A 610 20.02 -29.73 -15.64
C SER A 610 19.23 -29.30 -16.88
N THR A 611 18.80 -30.30 -17.65
CA THR A 611 17.90 -30.13 -18.81
C THR A 611 16.53 -30.78 -18.62
N GLY A 612 16.24 -31.20 -17.39
CA GLY A 612 15.04 -31.94 -17.02
C GLY A 612 15.14 -32.48 -15.58
N VAL A 613 14.12 -33.23 -15.16
CA VAL A 613 14.09 -33.82 -13.81
C VAL A 613 15.19 -34.87 -13.63
N ILE A 614 15.95 -34.76 -12.55
CA ILE A 614 17.06 -35.66 -12.24
C ILE A 614 16.58 -36.63 -11.17
N LYS A 615 16.42 -37.89 -11.55
CA LYS A 615 16.03 -38.94 -10.60
C LYS A 615 17.23 -39.38 -9.77
N GLY A 616 17.11 -39.24 -8.45
CA GLY A 616 18.06 -39.79 -7.50
C GLY A 616 17.81 -41.28 -7.23
N PRO A 617 18.83 -42.07 -6.84
CA PRO A 617 18.68 -43.51 -6.63
C PRO A 617 17.84 -43.91 -5.39
N ASN A 618 17.52 -42.99 -4.46
CA ASN A 618 17.05 -43.36 -3.11
C ASN A 618 15.81 -42.60 -2.59
N SER A 619 15.03 -41.91 -3.43
CA SER A 619 14.07 -40.92 -2.92
C SER A 619 12.88 -41.50 -2.12
N LEU A 620 12.44 -42.75 -2.35
CA LEU A 620 11.14 -43.22 -1.81
C LEU A 620 11.20 -44.03 -0.51
N ARG A 621 12.37 -44.37 0.01
CA ARG A 621 12.47 -45.17 1.24
C ARG A 621 12.82 -44.28 2.42
N ASP A 622 12.05 -44.43 3.49
CA ASP A 622 12.39 -43.82 4.77
C ASP A 622 13.80 -44.24 5.14
N PRO A 623 14.73 -43.28 5.28
CA PRO A 623 16.10 -43.61 5.59
C PRO A 623 16.16 -44.31 6.94
N ASN A 624 16.96 -45.37 7.03
CA ASN A 624 17.32 -45.93 8.32
C ASN A 624 18.15 -44.89 9.08
N LEU A 625 17.59 -44.34 10.15
CA LEU A 625 18.23 -43.25 10.90
C LEU A 625 19.55 -43.69 11.53
N ASP A 626 19.70 -44.96 11.93
CA ASP A 626 20.96 -45.48 12.47
C ASP A 626 22.04 -45.56 11.39
N GLU A 627 21.68 -45.98 10.18
CA GLU A 627 22.58 -45.98 9.02
C GLU A 627 22.96 -44.55 8.61
N GLN A 628 21.98 -43.63 8.56
CA GLN A 628 22.27 -42.22 8.28
C GLN A 628 23.15 -41.59 9.36
N THR A 629 22.94 -41.91 10.63
CA THR A 629 23.79 -41.42 11.74
C THR A 629 25.23 -41.91 11.58
N LYS A 630 25.44 -43.16 11.16
CA LYS A 630 26.78 -43.69 10.84
C LYS A 630 27.42 -42.92 9.69
N ASN A 631 26.68 -42.72 8.60
CA ASN A 631 27.16 -41.95 7.45
C ASN A 631 27.51 -40.50 7.84
N TRP A 632 26.70 -39.85 8.68
CA TRP A 632 26.99 -38.50 9.18
C TRP A 632 28.18 -38.47 10.13
N THR A 633 28.39 -39.55 10.90
CA THR A 633 29.56 -39.68 11.78
C THR A 633 30.84 -39.82 10.96
N GLU A 634 30.78 -40.56 9.85
CA GLU A 634 31.88 -40.66 8.89
C GLU A 634 32.14 -39.33 8.16
N GLU A 635 31.09 -38.59 7.77
CA GLU A 635 31.20 -37.34 7.01
C GLU A 635 31.63 -36.14 7.89
N TRP A 636 31.08 -36.02 9.11
CA TRP A 636 31.18 -34.83 9.95
C TRP A 636 31.57 -35.09 11.41
N GLY A 637 31.82 -36.34 11.80
CA GLY A 637 32.16 -36.71 13.17
C GLY A 637 30.94 -36.87 14.09
N GLU A 638 31.20 -37.45 15.26
CA GLU A 638 30.16 -37.92 16.20
C GLU A 638 29.27 -36.80 16.75
N GLU A 639 29.85 -35.64 17.06
CA GLU A 639 29.12 -34.49 17.60
C GLU A 639 28.07 -33.95 16.61
N ILE A 640 28.50 -33.68 15.37
CA ILE A 640 27.62 -33.15 14.32
C ILE A 640 26.56 -34.18 13.94
N ALA A 641 26.93 -35.46 13.85
CA ALA A 641 26.00 -36.55 13.59
C ALA A 641 24.94 -36.68 14.68
N GLY A 642 25.33 -36.53 15.96
CA GLY A 642 24.43 -36.51 17.10
C GLY A 642 23.41 -35.37 17.00
N LYS A 643 23.86 -34.16 16.66
CA LYS A 643 22.98 -33.00 16.47
C LYS A 643 22.03 -33.13 15.28
N LEU A 644 22.52 -33.67 14.15
CA LEU A 644 21.67 -34.01 13.01
C LEU A 644 20.60 -35.03 13.39
N ARG A 645 20.97 -36.08 14.12
CA ARG A 645 20.02 -37.09 14.59
C ARG A 645 18.96 -36.50 15.52
N GLU A 646 19.36 -35.65 16.45
CA GLU A 646 18.45 -34.93 17.36
C GLU A 646 17.44 -34.08 16.58
N ALA A 647 17.93 -33.22 15.68
CA ALA A 647 17.10 -32.33 14.86
C ALA A 647 16.17 -33.09 13.89
N VAL A 648 16.65 -34.20 13.33
CA VAL A 648 15.83 -35.08 12.48
C VAL A 648 14.72 -35.71 13.31
N THR A 649 15.06 -36.25 14.48
CA THR A 649 14.09 -36.91 15.37
C THR A 649 13.00 -35.94 15.82
N SER A 650 13.35 -34.70 16.17
CA SER A 650 12.38 -33.68 16.58
C SER A 650 11.44 -33.21 15.45
N SER A 651 11.87 -33.34 14.20
CA SER A 651 11.09 -32.96 13.00
C SER A 651 10.26 -34.12 12.41
N LEU A 652 10.48 -35.36 12.86
CA LEU A 652 9.81 -36.55 12.30
C LEU A 652 8.29 -36.53 12.52
N ASP A 653 7.82 -36.06 13.67
CA ASP A 653 6.39 -36.00 13.96
C ASP A 653 5.67 -35.06 12.98
N ASP A 654 6.27 -33.89 12.70
CA ASP A 654 5.75 -32.93 11.73
C ASP A 654 5.82 -33.48 10.29
N TYR A 655 6.90 -34.18 9.95
CA TYR A 655 7.03 -34.87 8.66
C TYR A 655 5.92 -35.90 8.46
N GLN A 656 5.74 -36.82 9.41
CA GLN A 656 4.74 -37.90 9.33
C GLN A 656 3.33 -37.33 9.27
N TYR A 657 3.06 -36.27 10.05
CA TYR A 657 1.80 -35.56 10.02
C TYR A 657 1.49 -35.03 8.62
N LEU A 658 2.42 -34.30 8.00
CA LEU A 658 2.24 -33.71 6.67
C LEU A 658 2.23 -34.77 5.56
N ARG A 659 3.10 -35.78 5.65
CA ARG A 659 3.19 -36.88 4.67
C ARG A 659 1.89 -37.66 4.54
N ALA A 660 1.19 -37.89 5.65
CA ALA A 660 -0.12 -38.54 5.65
C ALA A 660 -1.21 -37.76 4.88
N ARG A 661 -0.91 -36.52 4.46
CA ARG A 661 -1.79 -35.62 3.72
C ARG A 661 -1.28 -35.30 2.31
N CYS A 662 -0.22 -35.97 1.84
CA CYS A 662 0.31 -35.81 0.49
C CYS A 662 -0.66 -36.32 -0.60
N LEU A 663 -0.51 -35.79 -1.81
CA LEU A 663 -1.29 -36.11 -3.02
C LEU A 663 -1.13 -37.53 -3.58
#